data_AF-W5MSZ8-F1
#
_entry.id   AF-W5MSZ8-F1
#
_cell.length_a   1.000
_cell.length_b   1.000
_cell.length_c   1.000
_cell.angle_alpha   90.00
_cell.angle_beta   90.00
_cell.angle_gamma   90.00
#
_symmetry.space_group_name_H-M   'P 1'
#
loop_
_entity.id
_entity.type
_entity.pdbx_description
1 polymer ?
#
loop_
_entity_poly.entity_id
_entity_poly.type
_entity_poly.pdbx_seq_one_letter_code
_entity_poly.pdbx_strand_id
1 'polypeptide(L)'
;AVMEAGDSGSTAGLMSRYQGSARGTGVPEEGWRICLAHEFKEKRKPFQARDVSLANIVEHLGLGVRYLRWWYRKTQVEKKAPFIDMFNALPLRQIYGAPMGGFGGGTITRGWRGEFCRWQLNPGMYHYKTVIANQFTVCLRRGGQTVYQQVLSVERPPTLQGWNWGYCGSYAFYHALYPRAWTVYDLPGQNVTLTCRQVSPVIPHDYQVSALCHTSRRWQMRGGPLAVDASVTVTVFQGTGQKSHTKGGHWNEPFHLEKDGEAVSGVLLHHCTPVNPYTLAIAAREQPGREISHQTSFSPQGTCSALWSDLITDGQLGSPDGPSPPTQKGEKVAAALAARCTVAAMGQNSLEFSLAWDMPKVTFGAGEREHLRRYTRFFGGSGDAAPALSLYALTRYRDWERRIEDWQRPILQDRSLPSWYKSALFNELYFLADGGTVWVELRPDCDISGGLRSEEGGLPAQPNIIREYGRFAYLEGQEYRMYNTYDVHFYASFALIMLWPKLALSLQYDMAGWVVQEDSTQRLHLMSGLVSPAKTRNVVPHDIGDPDDEPWQRVNAYLIHDTADWKDLNLKFVLHVYRDFHLTQDQQYLQDMWPICQAVMESMMRFDKDSDGLIENSGYADQTYDGWTVTGPSAYCGGLWLAAVCVMYKMARLLDKEPVYNRYRDLLDRGSSAFDRLLWNGQYYNYDSSGRVFSNSVMSDQCAGQWFLRASGLGEDEFQAFPVEKVRRALKTIYELNVMQFAGGQMGAVNGMRPEGVPDSSSVQSDEVWVGVVYGLAATMIHEGMLEEGLKTAEGCYRTVWERLGMAFQTPEAYCEKGIFRSLAYMRPLSIWAMQLALDQRAGQPRDSESQAAGQDAAEPAARTEGEAVQAVPRTQAFSPETVIDTAQVVQCQRASEQDP
;
A
#
# COMPACT_ATOMS: atom_id res chain seq x y z
N ALA A 1 -38.47 9.43 -26.68
CA ALA A 1 -39.53 8.83 -25.85
C ALA A 1 -39.10 7.40 -25.53
N VAL A 2 -38.85 7.15 -24.24
CA VAL A 2 -38.72 5.84 -23.57
C VAL A 2 -37.95 4.75 -24.32
N MET A 3 -36.64 4.68 -24.11
CA MET A 3 -35.85 3.43 -24.04
C MET A 3 -34.40 3.80 -23.68
N GLU A 4 -33.96 3.37 -22.49
CA GLU A 4 -32.58 3.13 -22.02
C GLU A 4 -32.47 3.43 -20.51
N ALA A 5 -33.11 2.59 -19.72
CA ALA A 5 -32.79 2.36 -18.32
C ALA A 5 -32.81 0.84 -18.14
N GLY A 6 -31.65 0.21 -18.28
CA GLY A 6 -31.55 -1.26 -18.21
C GLY A 6 -30.41 -1.84 -19.03
N ASP A 7 -29.17 -1.48 -18.70
CA ASP A 7 -28.05 -2.41 -18.94
C ASP A 7 -27.05 -2.27 -17.79
N SER A 8 -27.44 -2.78 -16.62
CA SER A 8 -26.58 -2.99 -15.45
C SER A 8 -25.71 -4.25 -15.64
N GLY A 9 -25.10 -4.40 -16.81
CA GLY A 9 -24.15 -5.45 -17.08
C GLY A 9 -22.87 -5.19 -16.29
N SER A 10 -22.51 -6.11 -15.38
CA SER A 10 -21.23 -6.06 -14.67
C SER A 10 -20.08 -5.84 -15.65
N THR A 11 -18.98 -5.25 -15.18
CA THR A 11 -17.74 -5.06 -15.95
C THR A 11 -17.23 -6.38 -16.53
N ALA A 12 -17.60 -7.54 -15.96
CA ALA A 12 -17.36 -8.86 -16.56
C ALA A 12 -18.02 -9.03 -17.95
N GLY A 13 -19.21 -8.46 -18.17
CA GLY A 13 -19.89 -8.38 -19.47
C GLY A 13 -19.36 -7.28 -20.41
N LEU A 14 -18.65 -6.29 -19.88
CA LEU A 14 -17.86 -5.36 -20.69
C LEU A 14 -16.52 -6.01 -21.12
N MET A 15 -15.89 -6.75 -20.21
CA MET A 15 -14.60 -7.43 -20.42
C MET A 15 -14.71 -8.66 -21.31
N SER A 16 -15.84 -9.36 -21.32
CA SER A 16 -16.09 -10.47 -22.25
C SER A 16 -16.09 -10.01 -23.72
N ARG A 17 -16.47 -8.76 -23.99
CA ARG A 17 -16.49 -8.18 -25.36
C ARG A 17 -15.11 -7.85 -25.92
N TYR A 18 -14.08 -7.76 -25.09
CA TYR A 18 -12.72 -7.33 -25.48
C TYR A 18 -11.64 -8.39 -25.23
N GLN A 19 -12.02 -9.60 -24.84
CA GLN A 19 -11.09 -10.72 -24.80
C GLN A 19 -10.84 -11.20 -26.23
N GLY A 20 -9.70 -10.82 -26.80
CA GLY A 20 -9.11 -11.61 -27.87
C GLY A 20 -9.02 -13.08 -27.46
N SER A 21 -9.01 -14.01 -28.42
CA SER A 21 -9.04 -15.45 -28.13
C SER A 21 -7.85 -15.96 -27.29
N ALA A 22 -6.75 -15.20 -27.24
CA ALA A 22 -5.53 -15.55 -26.53
C ALA A 22 -5.67 -15.32 -25.01
N ARG A 23 -5.63 -16.39 -24.20
CA ARG A 23 -5.61 -16.30 -22.72
C ARG A 23 -4.23 -15.91 -22.15
N GLY A 24 -3.17 -15.94 -22.96
CA GLY A 24 -1.79 -15.85 -22.49
C GLY A 24 -1.33 -17.09 -21.72
N THR A 25 -0.06 -17.11 -21.32
CA THR A 25 0.53 -18.24 -20.57
C THR A 25 0.67 -17.90 -19.09
N GLY A 26 0.15 -18.75 -18.21
CA GLY A 26 0.31 -18.61 -16.76
C GLY A 26 -0.34 -17.36 -16.17
N VAL A 27 -1.39 -16.84 -16.81
CA VAL A 27 -2.21 -15.74 -16.30
C VAL A 27 -3.25 -16.32 -15.34
N PRO A 28 -3.35 -15.81 -14.09
CA PRO A 28 -4.35 -16.31 -13.14
C PRO A 28 -5.77 -15.93 -13.57
N GLU A 29 -6.74 -16.72 -13.12
CA GLU A 29 -8.16 -16.45 -13.36
C GLU A 29 -8.60 -15.17 -12.64
N GLU A 30 -8.25 -15.06 -11.36
CA GLU A 30 -8.57 -13.94 -10.48
C GLU A 30 -7.60 -12.75 -10.67
N GLY A 31 -8.10 -11.54 -10.43
CA GLY A 31 -7.34 -10.29 -10.48
C GLY A 31 -8.00 -9.22 -11.36
N TRP A 32 -7.36 -8.06 -11.44
CA TRP A 32 -7.86 -6.94 -12.23
C TRP A 32 -7.41 -7.08 -13.67
N ARG A 33 -8.36 -7.24 -14.60
CA ARG A 33 -8.09 -7.39 -16.04
C ARG A 33 -8.69 -6.23 -16.82
N ILE A 34 -7.90 -5.70 -17.76
CA ILE A 34 -8.31 -4.57 -18.60
C ILE A 34 -7.75 -4.69 -20.02
N CYS A 35 -8.60 -4.50 -21.02
CA CYS A 35 -8.20 -4.46 -22.43
C CYS A 35 -7.39 -3.19 -22.71
N LEU A 36 -6.30 -3.28 -23.49
CA LEU A 36 -5.42 -2.14 -23.78
C LEU A 36 -6.14 -1.03 -24.58
N ALA A 37 -7.27 -1.31 -25.22
CA ALA A 37 -8.12 -0.33 -25.90
C ALA A 37 -9.19 0.32 -24.99
N HIS A 38 -9.32 -0.10 -23.72
CA HIS A 38 -10.39 0.38 -22.83
C HIS A 38 -10.28 1.88 -22.53
N GLU A 39 -11.40 2.60 -22.52
CA GLU A 39 -11.44 4.00 -22.10
C GLU A 39 -12.43 4.20 -20.95
N PHE A 40 -11.93 4.70 -19.82
CA PHE A 40 -12.77 5.09 -18.70
C PHE A 40 -13.59 6.34 -19.05
N LYS A 41 -14.92 6.18 -19.04
CA LYS A 41 -15.87 7.25 -19.39
C LYS A 41 -16.06 8.26 -18.28
N GLU A 42 -16.05 7.82 -17.02
CA GLU A 42 -16.18 8.70 -15.87
C GLU A 42 -14.85 9.40 -15.59
N LYS A 43 -14.85 10.74 -15.67
CA LYS A 43 -13.72 11.58 -15.26
C LYS A 43 -14.11 12.29 -13.98
N ARG A 44 -13.15 12.42 -13.07
CA ARG A 44 -13.31 13.17 -11.81
C ARG A 44 -12.27 14.26 -11.68
N LYS A 45 -12.61 15.28 -10.92
CA LYS A 45 -11.71 16.39 -10.61
C LYS A 45 -11.22 16.27 -9.16
N PRO A 46 -10.00 16.71 -8.86
CA PRO A 46 -9.56 16.83 -7.48
C PRO A 46 -10.44 17.86 -6.76
N PHE A 47 -10.61 17.67 -5.46
CA PHE A 47 -11.29 18.63 -4.58
C PHE A 47 -10.60 20.00 -4.62
N GLN A 48 -11.37 21.07 -4.80
CA GLN A 48 -10.87 22.45 -4.88
C GLN A 48 -11.61 23.37 -3.91
N ALA A 49 -11.02 24.53 -3.61
CA ALA A 49 -11.63 25.52 -2.72
C ALA A 49 -13.04 25.98 -3.16
N ARG A 50 -13.35 25.94 -4.46
CA ARG A 50 -14.69 26.28 -4.98
C ARG A 50 -15.76 25.24 -4.66
N ASP A 51 -15.36 24.04 -4.25
CA ASP A 51 -16.25 22.94 -3.90
C ASP A 51 -16.67 23.02 -2.42
N VAL A 52 -16.09 23.97 -1.66
CA VAL A 52 -16.48 24.31 -0.28
C VAL A 52 -17.72 25.21 -0.30
N SER A 53 -18.70 24.94 0.57
CA SER A 53 -19.91 25.75 0.67
C SER A 53 -19.60 27.20 1.10
N LEU A 54 -20.44 28.17 0.69
CA LEU A 54 -20.27 29.58 1.05
C LEU A 54 -20.25 29.83 2.57
N ALA A 55 -21.05 29.06 3.32
CA ALA A 55 -21.07 29.13 4.79
C ALA A 55 -19.71 28.72 5.37
N ASN A 56 -19.14 27.60 4.89
CA ASN A 56 -17.85 27.10 5.34
C ASN A 56 -16.70 28.03 4.90
N ILE A 57 -16.80 28.72 3.76
CA ILE A 57 -15.77 29.66 3.30
C ILE A 57 -15.55 30.81 4.30
N VAL A 58 -16.61 31.34 4.90
CA VAL A 58 -16.51 32.44 5.88
C VAL A 58 -15.77 31.98 7.13
N GLU A 59 -16.07 30.77 7.62
CA GLU A 59 -15.39 30.17 8.79
C GLU A 59 -13.91 29.89 8.51
N HIS A 60 -13.57 29.52 7.27
CA HIS A 60 -12.21 29.14 6.89
C HIS A 60 -11.38 30.28 6.28
N LEU A 61 -11.86 31.52 6.25
CA LEU A 61 -11.12 32.65 5.68
C LEU A 61 -9.79 32.88 6.40
N GLY A 62 -9.77 32.76 7.73
CA GLY A 62 -8.55 32.86 8.54
C GLY A 62 -7.52 31.79 8.20
N LEU A 63 -7.98 30.55 8.02
CA LEU A 63 -7.15 29.43 7.54
C LEU A 63 -6.59 29.75 6.15
N GLY A 64 -7.42 30.22 5.21
CA GLY A 64 -7.00 30.52 3.84
C GLY A 64 -5.88 31.55 3.76
N VAL A 65 -5.96 32.64 4.54
CA VAL A 65 -4.91 33.67 4.59
C VAL A 65 -3.61 33.11 5.19
N ARG A 66 -3.70 32.37 6.31
CA ARG A 66 -2.53 31.77 6.96
C ARG A 66 -1.89 30.70 6.08
N TYR A 67 -2.69 29.85 5.45
CA TYR A 67 -2.24 28.82 4.52
C TYR A 67 -1.55 29.45 3.32
N LEU A 68 -2.11 30.50 2.70
CA LEU A 68 -1.47 31.19 1.58
C LEU A 68 -0.09 31.77 1.97
N ARG A 69 0.01 32.41 3.14
CA ARG A 69 1.29 32.92 3.65
C ARG A 69 2.29 31.80 3.91
N TRP A 70 1.86 30.71 4.54
CA TRP A 70 2.68 29.54 4.80
C TRP A 70 3.14 28.87 3.51
N TRP A 71 2.22 28.64 2.56
CA TRP A 71 2.49 28.04 1.25
C TRP A 71 3.45 28.89 0.44
N TYR A 72 3.28 30.22 0.43
CA TYR A 72 4.21 31.14 -0.24
C TYR A 72 5.60 31.05 0.38
N ARG A 73 5.70 31.06 1.72
CA ARG A 73 6.99 30.88 2.41
C ARG A 73 7.63 29.54 2.03
N LYS A 74 6.89 28.43 2.12
CA LYS A 74 7.41 27.09 1.82
C LYS A 74 7.88 26.95 0.37
N THR A 75 7.06 27.34 -0.59
CA THR A 75 7.33 27.12 -2.01
C THR A 75 8.23 28.18 -2.63
N GLN A 76 8.05 29.46 -2.29
CA GLN A 76 8.77 30.56 -2.93
C GLN A 76 10.05 30.96 -2.19
N VAL A 77 10.08 30.87 -0.85
CA VAL A 77 11.25 31.23 -0.04
C VAL A 77 12.11 30.02 0.26
N GLU A 78 11.52 28.97 0.87
CA GLU A 78 12.25 27.78 1.32
C GLU A 78 12.51 26.77 0.18
N LYS A 79 11.81 26.90 -0.96
CA LYS A 79 11.88 25.98 -2.12
C LYS A 79 11.59 24.52 -1.75
N LYS A 80 10.76 24.29 -0.72
CA LYS A 80 10.27 22.97 -0.30
C LYS A 80 8.86 22.74 -0.83
N ALA A 81 8.49 21.48 -1.09
CA ALA A 81 7.10 21.18 -1.39
C ALA A 81 6.25 21.27 -0.10
N PRO A 82 4.95 21.60 -0.21
CA PRO A 82 4.01 21.56 0.91
C PRO A 82 3.69 20.14 1.36
N PHE A 83 3.52 19.86 2.66
CA PHE A 83 3.08 18.53 3.15
C PHE A 83 1.67 18.17 2.62
N ILE A 84 0.80 19.17 2.46
CA ILE A 84 -0.45 19.13 1.69
C ILE A 84 -0.45 20.36 0.78
N ASP A 85 -0.53 20.18 -0.55
CA ASP A 85 -0.61 21.30 -1.52
C ASP A 85 -2.04 21.47 -2.04
N MET A 86 -2.80 22.38 -1.42
CA MET A 86 -4.18 22.68 -1.79
C MET A 86 -4.31 23.43 -3.12
N PHE A 87 -3.21 23.99 -3.65
CA PHE A 87 -3.22 24.74 -4.90
C PHE A 87 -2.84 23.88 -6.11
N ASN A 88 -2.03 22.84 -5.91
CA ASN A 88 -1.52 21.98 -6.97
C ASN A 88 -1.87 20.50 -6.74
N ALA A 89 -3.16 20.21 -6.58
CA ALA A 89 -3.65 18.84 -6.47
C ALA A 89 -3.24 17.99 -7.70
N LEU A 90 -2.94 16.71 -7.45
CA LEU A 90 -2.54 15.80 -8.50
C LEU A 90 -3.73 15.47 -9.40
N PRO A 91 -3.60 15.63 -10.73
CA PRO A 91 -4.67 15.26 -11.63
C PRO A 91 -4.79 13.73 -11.70
N LEU A 92 -6.03 13.23 -11.70
CA LEU A 92 -6.32 11.82 -11.94
C LEU A 92 -5.80 11.39 -13.32
N ARG A 93 -4.94 10.37 -13.35
CA ARG A 93 -4.45 9.75 -14.58
C ARG A 93 -4.76 8.27 -14.61
N GLN A 94 -5.71 7.87 -15.43
CA GLN A 94 -6.23 6.50 -15.48
C GLN A 94 -5.30 5.55 -16.27
N ILE A 95 -4.00 5.58 -15.96
CA ILE A 95 -2.95 4.89 -16.72
C ILE A 95 -2.12 3.91 -15.86
N TYR A 96 -2.20 3.98 -14.53
CA TYR A 96 -1.28 3.25 -13.65
C TYR A 96 -1.55 1.75 -13.60
N GLY A 97 -0.47 0.98 -13.46
CA GLY A 97 -0.47 -0.47 -13.26
C GLY A 97 0.28 -0.83 -11.99
N ALA A 98 0.46 -2.12 -11.74
CA ALA A 98 1.21 -2.63 -10.60
C ALA A 98 2.64 -2.07 -10.57
N PRO A 99 3.07 -1.49 -9.43
CA PRO A 99 4.40 -0.92 -9.28
C PRO A 99 5.49 -2.00 -9.23
N MET A 100 6.68 -1.60 -9.64
CA MET A 100 7.89 -2.42 -9.68
C MET A 100 8.84 -2.00 -8.57
N GLY A 101 9.35 -2.98 -7.82
CA GLY A 101 10.27 -2.76 -6.70
C GLY A 101 9.77 -3.37 -5.40
N GLY A 102 10.71 -3.61 -4.48
CA GLY A 102 10.43 -3.93 -3.09
C GLY A 102 10.29 -2.68 -2.22
N PHE A 103 10.13 -2.89 -0.93
CA PHE A 103 9.97 -1.88 0.10
C PHE A 103 11.25 -1.10 0.34
N GLY A 104 11.14 0.22 0.45
CA GLY A 104 12.25 1.11 0.82
C GLY A 104 13.34 1.26 -0.24
N GLY A 105 13.28 0.52 -1.34
CA GLY A 105 14.17 0.62 -2.50
C GLY A 105 13.77 1.69 -3.52
N GLY A 106 12.59 2.26 -3.36
CA GLY A 106 11.96 3.09 -4.38
C GLY A 106 11.25 2.24 -5.43
N THR A 107 10.29 2.82 -6.14
CA THR A 107 9.50 2.09 -7.14
C THR A 107 9.46 2.78 -8.51
N ILE A 108 9.18 1.97 -9.52
CA ILE A 108 8.92 2.41 -10.88
C ILE A 108 7.58 1.81 -11.31
N THR A 109 6.62 2.63 -11.75
CA THR A 109 5.32 2.14 -12.21
C THR A 109 5.29 2.05 -13.72
N ARG A 110 4.96 0.87 -14.23
CA ARG A 110 4.57 0.64 -15.62
C ARG A 110 3.05 0.62 -15.70
N GLY A 111 2.49 1.49 -16.53
CA GLY A 111 1.07 1.61 -16.78
C GLY A 111 0.50 0.37 -17.45
N TRP A 112 -0.81 0.19 -17.35
CA TRP A 112 -1.50 -0.98 -17.92
C TRP A 112 -1.49 -0.98 -19.46
N ARG A 113 -1.19 0.14 -20.11
CA ARG A 113 -0.94 0.26 -21.55
C ARG A 113 0.55 0.16 -21.94
N GLY A 114 1.43 0.00 -20.95
CA GLY A 114 2.86 -0.29 -21.13
C GLY A 114 3.82 0.85 -20.80
N GLU A 115 3.32 2.02 -20.39
CA GLU A 115 4.10 3.25 -20.22
C GLU A 115 4.81 3.33 -18.86
N PHE A 116 6.08 3.73 -18.84
CA PHE A 116 6.78 4.01 -17.58
C PHE A 116 6.42 5.43 -17.10
N CYS A 117 5.52 5.54 -16.11
CA CYS A 117 4.72 6.75 -15.89
C CYS A 117 4.70 7.31 -14.46
N ARG A 118 5.17 6.58 -13.46
CA ARG A 118 5.38 7.09 -12.09
C ARG A 118 6.69 6.56 -11.53
N TRP A 119 7.49 7.44 -10.93
CA TRP A 119 8.82 7.16 -10.43
C TRP A 119 8.96 7.65 -9.01
N GLN A 120 9.32 6.76 -8.09
CA GLN A 120 9.57 7.05 -6.69
C GLN A 120 10.98 6.53 -6.32
N LEU A 121 12.01 7.03 -7.01
CA LEU A 121 13.38 6.65 -6.67
C LEU A 121 13.92 7.48 -5.51
N ASN A 122 13.55 8.74 -5.39
CA ASN A 122 13.92 9.55 -4.23
C ASN A 122 12.97 9.24 -3.04
N PRO A 123 13.48 9.13 -1.80
CA PRO A 123 12.67 8.86 -0.61
C PRO A 123 11.43 9.77 -0.53
N GLY A 124 10.23 9.18 -0.54
CA GLY A 124 8.95 9.92 -0.45
C GLY A 124 8.60 10.89 -1.58
N MET A 125 9.44 11.02 -2.62
CA MET A 125 9.25 12.02 -3.69
C MET A 125 8.91 11.36 -5.02
N TYR A 126 7.84 11.85 -5.67
CA TYR A 126 7.30 11.27 -6.88
C TYR A 126 7.52 12.12 -8.12
N HIS A 127 7.70 11.45 -9.25
CA HIS A 127 7.67 12.05 -10.57
C HIS A 127 6.68 11.31 -11.46
N TYR A 128 5.68 12.04 -11.97
CA TYR A 128 4.55 11.48 -12.72
C TYR A 128 4.74 11.56 -14.24
N LYS A 129 5.96 11.79 -14.73
CA LYS A 129 6.18 11.99 -16.17
C LYS A 129 6.36 10.64 -16.86
N THR A 130 5.59 10.43 -17.92
CA THR A 130 5.79 9.30 -18.82
C THR A 130 7.10 9.47 -19.59
N VAL A 131 7.97 8.47 -19.49
CA VAL A 131 9.24 8.40 -20.23
C VAL A 131 9.04 7.52 -21.45
N ILE A 132 8.65 8.14 -22.56
CA ILE A 132 8.21 7.43 -23.77
C ILE A 132 9.26 6.52 -24.40
N ALA A 133 10.55 6.84 -24.22
CA ALA A 133 11.65 6.04 -24.74
C ALA A 133 11.83 4.70 -24.02
N ASN A 134 11.15 4.50 -22.88
CA ASN A 134 11.18 3.24 -22.17
C ASN A 134 10.13 2.30 -22.75
N GLN A 135 10.55 1.31 -23.54
CA GLN A 135 9.65 0.45 -24.31
C GLN A 135 10.13 -0.98 -24.36
N PHE A 136 9.20 -1.85 -24.77
CA PHE A 136 9.51 -3.16 -25.32
C PHE A 136 9.13 -3.19 -26.80
N THR A 137 10.04 -3.71 -27.62
CA THR A 137 9.86 -3.93 -29.05
C THR A 137 10.03 -5.40 -29.35
N VAL A 138 9.14 -5.96 -30.17
CA VAL A 138 9.27 -7.33 -30.69
C VAL A 138 9.73 -7.30 -32.15
N CYS A 139 10.64 -8.19 -32.53
CA CYS A 139 11.00 -8.49 -33.91
C CYS A 139 10.85 -10.00 -34.14
N LEU A 140 10.11 -10.38 -35.19
CA LEU A 140 9.90 -11.76 -35.60
C LEU A 140 10.53 -12.01 -36.96
N ARG A 141 11.26 -13.11 -37.08
CA ARG A 141 12.02 -13.47 -38.27
C ARG A 141 11.73 -14.89 -38.72
N ARG A 142 11.64 -15.08 -40.04
CA ARG A 142 11.48 -16.38 -40.71
C ARG A 142 12.43 -16.44 -41.91
N GLY A 143 13.16 -17.54 -42.06
CA GLY A 143 14.10 -17.71 -43.17
C GLY A 143 15.17 -16.60 -43.27
N GLY A 144 15.61 -16.06 -42.13
CA GLY A 144 16.60 -14.97 -42.09
C GLY A 144 16.08 -13.60 -42.51
N GLN A 145 14.76 -13.40 -42.61
CA GLN A 145 14.14 -12.11 -42.90
C GLN A 145 13.18 -11.68 -41.80
N THR A 146 13.14 -10.40 -41.48
CA THR A 146 12.16 -9.81 -40.56
C THR A 146 10.79 -9.75 -41.22
N VAL A 147 9.83 -10.45 -40.64
CA VAL A 147 8.43 -10.51 -41.10
C VAL A 147 7.52 -9.59 -40.30
N TYR A 148 7.94 -9.20 -39.09
CA TYR A 148 7.16 -8.32 -38.22
C TYR A 148 8.07 -7.62 -37.20
N GLN A 149 7.93 -6.31 -37.04
CA GLN A 149 8.58 -5.54 -35.97
C GLN A 149 7.65 -4.46 -35.45
N GLN A 150 7.48 -4.39 -34.12
CA GLN A 150 6.45 -3.57 -33.49
C GLN A 150 6.86 -3.13 -32.09
N VAL A 151 6.67 -1.84 -31.80
CA VAL A 151 6.69 -1.34 -30.42
C VAL A 151 5.40 -1.79 -29.73
N LEU A 152 5.52 -2.44 -28.57
CA LEU A 152 4.41 -3.00 -27.81
C LEU A 152 3.68 -1.94 -26.98
N SER A 153 3.26 -0.87 -27.65
CA SER A 153 2.57 0.28 -27.09
C SER A 153 1.46 0.76 -28.03
N VAL A 154 0.35 1.20 -27.45
CA VAL A 154 -0.79 1.79 -28.16
C VAL A 154 -0.53 3.27 -28.52
N GLU A 155 0.48 3.88 -27.91
CA GLU A 155 0.83 5.29 -28.11
C GLU A 155 1.44 5.56 -29.48
N ARG A 156 1.33 6.82 -29.92
CA ARG A 156 2.00 7.36 -31.12
C ARG A 156 2.66 8.68 -30.76
N PRO A 157 3.89 8.63 -30.21
CA PRO A 157 4.54 9.85 -29.73
C PRO A 157 4.99 10.76 -30.88
N PRO A 158 5.45 11.99 -30.63
CA PRO A 158 6.02 12.87 -31.65
C PRO A 158 7.52 12.64 -31.90
N THR A 159 8.22 11.96 -30.98
CA THR A 159 9.61 11.50 -31.14
C THR A 159 9.64 10.01 -31.50
N LEU A 160 10.81 9.46 -31.82
CA LEU A 160 10.98 8.04 -32.18
C LEU A 160 10.11 7.61 -33.39
N GLN A 161 9.89 8.53 -34.34
CA GLN A 161 9.02 8.33 -35.51
C GLN A 161 9.53 7.29 -36.52
N GLY A 162 10.81 6.90 -36.41
CA GLY A 162 11.35 5.81 -37.22
C GLY A 162 10.86 4.44 -36.77
N TRP A 163 10.18 4.34 -35.62
CA TRP A 163 9.69 3.09 -35.06
C TRP A 163 8.23 2.85 -35.45
N ASN A 164 7.84 1.57 -35.52
CA ASN A 164 6.46 1.20 -35.76
C ASN A 164 5.64 1.21 -34.45
N TRP A 165 4.84 2.25 -34.26
CA TRP A 165 4.03 2.54 -33.07
C TRP A 165 2.54 2.19 -33.26
N GLY A 166 1.74 2.40 -32.21
CA GLY A 166 0.28 2.30 -32.31
C GLY A 166 -0.23 0.88 -32.48
N TYR A 167 0.31 -0.06 -31.70
CA TYR A 167 -0.20 -1.42 -31.61
C TYR A 167 -1.70 -1.39 -31.26
N CYS A 168 -2.50 -2.22 -31.92
CA CYS A 168 -3.94 -2.22 -31.73
C CYS A 168 -4.31 -2.85 -30.37
N GLY A 169 -4.70 -2.00 -29.41
CA GLY A 169 -5.00 -2.42 -28.03
C GLY A 169 -6.12 -3.45 -27.89
N SER A 170 -6.97 -3.64 -28.91
CA SER A 170 -8.02 -4.67 -28.92
C SER A 170 -7.47 -6.10 -28.96
N TYR A 171 -6.20 -6.28 -29.36
CA TYR A 171 -5.51 -7.57 -29.37
C TYR A 171 -4.61 -7.78 -28.14
N ALA A 172 -4.74 -6.92 -27.12
CA ALA A 172 -3.97 -7.06 -25.90
C ALA A 172 -4.78 -6.75 -24.64
N PHE A 173 -4.39 -7.36 -23.53
CA PHE A 173 -4.90 -7.02 -22.22
C PHE A 173 -3.80 -7.01 -21.17
N TYR A 174 -4.06 -6.25 -20.11
CA TYR A 174 -3.29 -6.21 -18.89
C TYR A 174 -4.05 -6.96 -17.79
N HIS A 175 -3.32 -7.69 -16.96
CA HIS A 175 -3.88 -8.39 -15.80
C HIS A 175 -2.98 -8.14 -14.60
N ALA A 176 -3.54 -7.78 -13.45
CA ALA A 176 -2.78 -7.59 -12.22
C ALA A 176 -3.36 -8.36 -11.04
N LEU A 177 -2.43 -9.00 -10.33
CA LEU A 177 -2.63 -9.63 -9.04
C LEU A 177 -1.34 -9.42 -8.26
N TYR A 178 -1.21 -8.22 -7.68
CA TYR A 178 0.02 -7.76 -7.03
C TYR A 178 0.54 -8.82 -6.04
N PRO A 179 1.85 -9.12 -6.02
CA PRO A 179 2.97 -8.39 -6.64
C PRO A 179 3.30 -8.77 -8.09
N ARG A 180 2.38 -9.45 -8.79
CA ARG A 180 2.56 -9.87 -10.18
C ARG A 180 1.63 -9.15 -11.13
N ALA A 181 2.09 -8.95 -12.36
CA ALA A 181 1.27 -8.44 -13.44
C ALA A 181 1.64 -9.09 -14.76
N TRP A 182 0.68 -9.12 -15.68
CA TRP A 182 0.82 -9.69 -17.01
C TRP A 182 0.37 -8.69 -18.05
N THR A 183 1.07 -8.66 -19.18
CA THR A 183 0.57 -8.06 -20.41
C THR A 183 0.60 -9.11 -21.51
N VAL A 184 -0.56 -9.39 -22.11
CA VAL A 184 -0.70 -10.38 -23.17
C VAL A 184 -0.94 -9.63 -24.47
N TYR A 185 -0.16 -9.94 -25.49
CA TYR A 185 -0.28 -9.40 -26.84
C TYR A 185 -0.50 -10.56 -27.81
N ASP A 186 -1.64 -10.57 -28.49
CA ASP A 186 -1.86 -11.42 -29.65
C ASP A 186 -1.31 -10.69 -30.89
N LEU A 187 -0.53 -11.35 -31.75
CA LEU A 187 0.03 -10.74 -32.95
C LEU A 187 -0.72 -11.29 -34.18
N PRO A 188 -1.83 -10.65 -34.61
CA PRO A 188 -2.65 -11.18 -35.68
C PRO A 188 -1.85 -11.31 -36.98
N GLY A 189 -2.09 -12.37 -37.73
CA GLY A 189 -1.35 -12.70 -38.95
C GLY A 189 0.03 -13.32 -38.73
N GLN A 190 0.62 -13.18 -37.53
CA GLN A 190 1.88 -13.85 -37.18
C GLN A 190 1.66 -15.21 -36.51
N ASN A 191 0.47 -15.44 -35.96
CA ASN A 191 0.12 -16.61 -35.13
C ASN A 191 1.09 -16.76 -33.94
N VAL A 192 1.44 -15.64 -33.32
CA VAL A 192 2.33 -15.59 -32.15
C VAL A 192 1.61 -14.85 -31.03
N THR A 193 1.58 -15.44 -29.84
CA THR A 193 1.11 -14.76 -28.63
C THR A 193 2.31 -14.49 -27.72
N LEU A 194 2.44 -13.24 -27.28
CA LEU A 194 3.42 -12.82 -26.29
C LEU A 194 2.74 -12.67 -24.94
N THR A 195 3.36 -13.18 -23.88
CA THR A 195 2.96 -12.90 -22.49
C THR A 195 4.17 -12.35 -21.75
N CYS A 196 4.10 -11.07 -21.36
CA CYS A 196 5.06 -10.44 -20.47
C CYS A 196 4.57 -10.61 -19.03
N ARG A 197 5.30 -11.36 -18.22
CA ARG A 197 5.03 -11.55 -16.79
C ARG A 197 6.02 -10.73 -15.99
N GLN A 198 5.52 -9.75 -15.23
CA GLN A 198 6.26 -8.89 -14.31
C GLN A 198 6.13 -9.43 -12.89
N VAL A 199 7.25 -9.49 -12.16
CA VAL A 199 7.31 -9.93 -10.77
C VAL A 199 8.05 -8.89 -9.95
N SER A 200 7.36 -8.34 -8.95
CA SER A 200 7.98 -7.51 -7.92
C SER A 200 8.37 -8.37 -6.72
N PRO A 201 9.50 -8.10 -6.07
CA PRO A 201 10.02 -8.93 -4.99
C PRO A 201 9.31 -8.56 -3.68
N VAL A 202 8.01 -8.87 -3.55
CA VAL A 202 7.24 -8.58 -2.33
C VAL A 202 6.61 -9.87 -1.85
N ILE A 203 7.15 -10.42 -0.76
CA ILE A 203 6.76 -11.72 -0.23
C ILE A 203 6.53 -11.58 1.27
N PRO A 204 5.33 -11.91 1.78
CA PRO A 204 5.06 -11.92 3.21
C PRO A 204 6.12 -12.70 3.99
N HIS A 205 6.50 -12.16 5.15
CA HIS A 205 7.52 -12.69 6.07
C HIS A 205 8.95 -12.82 5.50
N ASP A 206 9.23 -12.38 4.26
CA ASP A 206 10.58 -12.33 3.70
C ASP A 206 11.13 -10.91 3.70
N TYR A 207 11.97 -10.61 4.70
CA TYR A 207 12.52 -9.28 4.92
C TYR A 207 13.79 -8.99 4.10
N GLN A 208 14.32 -9.98 3.38
CA GLN A 208 15.44 -9.77 2.47
C GLN A 208 14.94 -9.50 1.06
N VAL A 209 14.10 -10.40 0.52
CA VAL A 209 13.53 -10.27 -0.82
C VAL A 209 12.64 -9.03 -0.89
N SER A 210 11.82 -8.79 0.14
CA SER A 210 10.96 -7.60 0.18
C SER A 210 11.71 -6.28 0.22
N ALA A 211 13.02 -6.25 0.49
CA ALA A 211 13.82 -5.03 0.47
C ALA A 211 14.43 -4.71 -0.92
N LEU A 212 14.36 -5.63 -1.89
CA LEU A 212 15.16 -5.54 -3.12
C LEU A 212 14.67 -4.46 -4.11
N CYS A 213 15.62 -3.71 -4.67
CA CYS A 213 15.40 -2.65 -5.66
C CYS A 213 15.39 -3.20 -7.11
N HIS A 214 14.42 -4.05 -7.43
CA HIS A 214 14.43 -4.80 -8.69
C HIS A 214 13.03 -5.21 -9.18
N THR A 215 12.92 -5.52 -10.48
CA THR A 215 11.80 -6.29 -11.05
C THR A 215 12.24 -7.29 -12.10
N SER A 216 11.71 -8.52 -12.01
CA SER A 216 11.95 -9.58 -13.00
C SER A 216 10.84 -9.55 -14.04
N ARG A 217 11.22 -9.76 -15.30
CA ARG A 217 10.28 -9.91 -16.40
C ARG A 217 10.59 -11.14 -17.22
N ARG A 218 9.57 -11.99 -17.37
CA ARG A 218 9.63 -13.15 -18.26
C ARG A 218 8.74 -12.90 -19.46
N TRP A 219 9.33 -12.86 -20.64
CA TRP A 219 8.62 -12.86 -21.90
C TRP A 219 8.44 -14.29 -22.36
N GLN A 220 7.21 -14.77 -22.44
CA GLN A 220 6.86 -16.07 -22.99
C GLN A 220 6.25 -15.87 -24.38
N MET A 221 6.77 -16.61 -25.36
CA MET A 221 6.30 -16.59 -26.74
C MET A 221 5.73 -17.97 -27.07
N ARG A 222 4.46 -18.01 -27.48
CA ARG A 222 3.84 -19.21 -28.04
C ARG A 222 3.75 -19.06 -29.55
N GLY A 223 4.36 -19.99 -30.27
CA GLY A 223 4.44 -20.00 -31.72
C GLY A 223 3.25 -20.68 -32.38
N GLY A 224 2.99 -20.29 -33.62
CA GLY A 224 1.99 -20.91 -34.50
C GLY A 224 2.58 -22.08 -35.30
N PRO A 225 1.99 -22.44 -36.45
CA PRO A 225 2.37 -23.65 -37.19
C PRO A 225 3.77 -23.61 -37.82
N LEU A 226 4.43 -22.45 -37.84
CA LEU A 226 5.77 -22.28 -38.39
C LEU A 226 6.72 -21.84 -37.28
N ALA A 227 7.94 -22.37 -37.30
CA ALA A 227 9.01 -21.89 -36.44
C ALA A 227 9.32 -20.41 -36.74
N VAL A 228 9.71 -19.67 -35.71
CA VAL A 228 9.99 -18.24 -35.79
C VAL A 228 11.12 -17.89 -34.84
N ASP A 229 12.06 -17.07 -35.30
CA ASP A 229 13.04 -16.45 -34.42
C ASP A 229 12.41 -15.16 -33.88
N ALA A 230 12.34 -15.06 -32.56
CA ALA A 230 11.75 -13.92 -31.88
C ALA A 230 12.83 -13.20 -31.07
N SER A 231 12.96 -11.89 -31.27
CA SER A 231 13.71 -11.03 -30.36
C SER A 231 12.80 -10.04 -29.65
N VAL A 232 13.12 -9.80 -28.39
CA VAL A 232 12.49 -8.77 -27.57
C VAL A 232 13.59 -7.80 -27.17
N THR A 233 13.38 -6.52 -27.46
CA THR A 233 14.29 -5.44 -27.09
C THR A 233 13.65 -4.57 -26.04
N VAL A 234 14.35 -4.33 -24.94
CA VAL A 234 14.01 -3.30 -23.95
C VAL A 234 14.86 -2.06 -24.21
N THR A 235 14.22 -0.89 -24.24
CA THR A 235 14.91 0.40 -24.25
C THR A 235 14.66 1.11 -22.93
N VAL A 236 15.70 1.74 -22.37
CA VAL A 236 15.60 2.52 -21.13
C VAL A 236 16.36 3.83 -21.27
N PHE A 237 15.66 4.91 -20.96
CA PHE A 237 16.18 6.25 -20.89
C PHE A 237 17.02 6.46 -19.64
N GLN A 238 18.10 7.23 -19.77
CA GLN A 238 18.93 7.64 -18.65
C GLN A 238 18.23 8.72 -17.82
N GLY A 239 17.40 8.28 -16.87
CA GLY A 239 16.70 9.12 -15.90
C GLY A 239 15.19 8.92 -15.82
N THR A 240 14.54 9.72 -14.98
CA THR A 240 13.10 9.63 -14.65
C THR A 240 12.22 10.65 -15.40
N GLY A 241 12.76 11.27 -16.46
CA GLY A 241 12.08 12.33 -17.22
C GLY A 241 12.19 13.75 -16.61
N GLN A 242 12.88 13.91 -15.48
CA GLN A 242 13.15 15.18 -14.81
C GLN A 242 14.29 16.02 -15.43
N LYS A 243 14.39 17.32 -15.11
CA LYS A 243 15.50 18.18 -15.58
C LYS A 243 16.90 17.65 -15.22
N SER A 244 17.03 16.80 -14.20
CA SER A 244 18.32 16.21 -13.79
C SER A 244 19.03 15.50 -14.93
N HIS A 245 18.32 14.78 -15.81
CA HIS A 245 18.94 14.08 -16.96
C HIS A 245 19.60 15.02 -17.98
N THR A 246 19.29 16.32 -17.94
CA THR A 246 19.90 17.32 -18.83
C THR A 246 21.11 18.02 -18.20
N LYS A 247 21.50 17.66 -16.96
CA LYS A 247 22.62 18.32 -16.27
C LYS A 247 24.00 17.92 -16.84
N GLY A 248 24.06 16.84 -17.62
CA GLY A 248 25.30 16.28 -18.16
C GLY A 248 26.04 15.43 -17.12
N GLY A 249 27.03 14.67 -17.58
CA GLY A 249 27.86 13.78 -16.75
C GLY A 249 27.27 12.38 -16.53
N HIS A 250 26.13 12.07 -17.13
CA HIS A 250 25.56 10.71 -17.10
C HIS A 250 26.22 9.84 -18.17
N TRP A 251 26.39 8.56 -17.93
CA TRP A 251 27.04 7.65 -18.88
C TRP A 251 26.52 6.23 -18.71
N ASN A 252 26.75 5.38 -19.71
CA ASN A 252 26.29 4.00 -19.72
C ASN A 252 27.46 3.06 -20.04
N GLU A 253 27.42 1.82 -19.57
CA GLU A 253 28.43 0.80 -19.91
C GLU A 253 27.82 -0.59 -20.02
N PRO A 254 28.36 -1.46 -20.88
CA PRO A 254 27.96 -2.84 -20.89
C PRO A 254 28.54 -3.56 -19.67
N PHE A 255 27.85 -4.60 -19.21
CA PHE A 255 28.39 -5.47 -18.18
C PHE A 255 28.05 -6.93 -18.48
N HIS A 256 28.90 -7.81 -17.97
CA HIS A 256 28.71 -9.24 -17.91
C HIS A 256 29.09 -9.70 -16.51
N LEU A 257 28.23 -10.50 -15.87
CA LEU A 257 28.50 -11.10 -14.57
C LEU A 257 28.15 -12.58 -14.62
N GLU A 258 29.17 -13.41 -14.42
CA GLU A 258 29.03 -14.85 -14.24
C GLU A 258 29.37 -15.21 -12.79
N LYS A 259 28.49 -15.97 -12.14
CA LYS A 259 28.72 -16.51 -10.81
C LYS A 259 27.93 -17.81 -10.64
N ASP A 260 28.57 -18.82 -10.03
CA ASP A 260 27.94 -20.12 -9.73
C ASP A 260 27.35 -20.82 -10.98
N GLY A 261 27.97 -20.64 -12.15
CA GLY A 261 27.53 -21.21 -13.44
C GLY A 261 26.30 -20.53 -14.05
N GLU A 262 25.86 -19.40 -13.49
CA GLU A 262 24.79 -18.56 -14.01
C GLU A 262 25.36 -17.23 -14.48
N ALA A 263 24.89 -16.73 -15.62
CA ALA A 263 25.39 -15.49 -16.22
C ALA A 263 24.26 -14.54 -16.60
N VAL A 264 24.54 -13.24 -16.45
CA VAL A 264 23.69 -12.14 -16.93
C VAL A 264 24.55 -11.12 -17.66
N SER A 265 24.00 -10.58 -18.74
CA SER A 265 24.62 -9.49 -19.51
C SER A 265 23.63 -8.37 -19.74
N GLY A 266 24.14 -7.15 -19.88
CA GLY A 266 23.28 -5.98 -19.96
C GLY A 266 24.01 -4.66 -20.07
N VAL A 267 23.28 -3.59 -19.74
CA VAL A 267 23.81 -2.22 -19.71
C VAL A 267 23.51 -1.58 -18.37
N LEU A 268 24.54 -0.98 -17.77
CA LEU A 268 24.44 -0.09 -16.62
C LEU A 268 24.25 1.33 -17.11
N LEU A 269 23.32 2.06 -16.50
CA LEU A 269 23.06 3.47 -16.77
C LEU A 269 23.33 4.25 -15.47
N HIS A 270 24.44 4.99 -15.45
CA HIS A 270 24.95 5.75 -14.31
C HIS A 270 24.37 7.17 -14.26
N HIS A 271 23.34 7.37 -13.44
CA HIS A 271 22.66 8.64 -13.28
C HIS A 271 23.35 9.49 -12.20
N CYS A 272 24.43 10.17 -12.60
CA CYS A 272 25.27 10.98 -11.72
C CYS A 272 24.61 12.32 -11.32
N THR A 273 23.80 12.33 -10.26
CA THR A 273 23.29 13.56 -9.62
C THR A 273 24.09 13.93 -8.37
N PRO A 274 24.18 15.23 -8.00
CA PRO A 274 24.90 15.64 -6.79
C PRO A 274 24.32 15.07 -5.49
N VAL A 275 23.01 14.82 -5.49
CA VAL A 275 22.28 14.23 -4.37
C VAL A 275 21.63 12.96 -4.88
N ASN A 276 21.70 11.89 -4.08
CA ASN A 276 21.13 10.57 -4.37
C ASN A 276 21.43 10.07 -5.80
N PRO A 277 22.71 9.97 -6.21
CA PRO A 277 23.06 9.33 -7.48
C PRO A 277 22.62 7.85 -7.45
N TYR A 278 22.33 7.31 -8.63
CA TYR A 278 21.93 5.90 -8.74
C TYR A 278 22.36 5.30 -10.08
N THR A 279 22.43 3.97 -10.10
CA THR A 279 22.74 3.20 -11.31
C THR A 279 21.57 2.27 -11.64
N LEU A 280 21.02 2.39 -12.85
CA LEU A 280 20.05 1.41 -13.36
C LEU A 280 20.80 0.28 -14.06
N ALA A 281 20.29 -0.94 -13.97
CA ALA A 281 20.74 -2.07 -14.79
C ALA A 281 19.57 -2.63 -15.56
N ILE A 282 19.67 -2.64 -16.89
CA ILE A 282 18.88 -3.54 -17.74
C ILE A 282 19.73 -4.78 -17.98
N ALA A 283 19.22 -5.96 -17.65
CA ALA A 283 19.94 -7.21 -17.85
C ALA A 283 19.04 -8.27 -18.48
N ALA A 284 19.67 -9.23 -19.14
CA ALA A 284 19.05 -10.42 -19.67
C ALA A 284 19.87 -11.63 -19.21
N ARG A 285 19.19 -12.75 -18.95
CA ARG A 285 19.85 -13.98 -18.52
C ARG A 285 20.47 -14.71 -19.71
N GLU A 286 21.74 -15.06 -19.59
CA GLU A 286 22.41 -15.90 -20.57
C GLU A 286 21.99 -17.36 -20.40
N GLN A 287 21.57 -17.97 -21.49
CA GLN A 287 21.12 -19.36 -21.52
C GLN A 287 21.47 -19.98 -22.88
N PRO A 288 21.72 -21.31 -22.95
CA PRO A 288 22.02 -21.97 -24.22
C PRO A 288 20.95 -21.69 -25.29
N GLY A 289 21.34 -21.31 -26.50
CA GLY A 289 20.40 -21.00 -27.59
C GLY A 289 19.64 -19.66 -27.43
N ARG A 290 20.15 -18.75 -26.60
CA ARG A 290 19.68 -17.37 -26.49
C ARG A 290 20.84 -16.46 -26.88
N GLU A 291 20.56 -15.49 -27.71
CA GLU A 291 21.54 -14.48 -28.15
C GLU A 291 21.18 -13.16 -27.46
N ILE A 292 22.17 -12.53 -26.81
CA ILE A 292 22.01 -11.24 -26.15
C ILE A 292 22.87 -10.22 -26.90
N SER A 293 22.31 -9.05 -27.17
CA SER A 293 23.01 -7.94 -27.79
C SER A 293 22.54 -6.62 -27.19
N HIS A 294 23.37 -5.59 -27.23
CA HIS A 294 23.07 -4.31 -26.59
C HIS A 294 23.44 -3.09 -27.43
N GLN A 295 22.93 -1.93 -27.03
CA GLN A 295 23.40 -0.63 -27.46
C GLN A 295 23.60 0.23 -26.21
N THR A 296 24.85 0.62 -25.95
CA THR A 296 25.22 1.39 -24.75
C THR A 296 24.61 2.79 -24.77
N SER A 297 24.57 3.43 -25.94
CA SER A 297 24.01 4.77 -26.10
C SER A 297 23.30 4.97 -27.43
N PHE A 298 22.13 5.61 -27.37
CA PHE A 298 21.50 6.25 -28.52
C PHE A 298 20.73 7.50 -28.06
N SER A 299 20.55 8.46 -28.96
CA SER A 299 19.71 9.63 -28.67
C SER A 299 18.24 9.27 -28.83
N PRO A 300 17.40 9.43 -27.79
CA PRO A 300 15.95 9.28 -27.91
C PRO A 300 15.29 10.51 -28.58
N GLN A 301 16.08 11.49 -29.02
CA GLN A 301 15.61 12.67 -29.73
C GLN A 301 15.59 12.39 -31.25
N GLY A 302 14.57 12.87 -31.95
CA GLY A 302 14.41 12.66 -33.39
C GLY A 302 13.75 11.31 -33.74
N THR A 303 14.07 10.75 -34.91
CA THR A 303 13.39 9.55 -35.44
C THR A 303 13.90 8.25 -34.85
N CYS A 304 15.17 8.20 -34.42
CA CYS A 304 15.84 7.00 -33.93
C CYS A 304 15.79 5.80 -34.93
N SER A 305 15.87 6.11 -36.24
CA SER A 305 15.80 5.11 -37.30
C SER A 305 16.98 4.13 -37.29
N ALA A 306 18.17 4.54 -36.82
CA ALA A 306 19.35 3.68 -36.80
C ALA A 306 19.15 2.42 -35.95
N LEU A 307 18.73 2.59 -34.68
CA LEU A 307 18.43 1.48 -33.77
C LEU A 307 17.33 0.56 -34.33
N TRP A 308 16.31 1.16 -34.95
CA TRP A 308 15.19 0.42 -35.51
C TRP A 308 15.58 -0.42 -36.73
N SER A 309 16.40 0.14 -37.63
CA SER A 309 16.90 -0.54 -38.82
C SER A 309 17.92 -1.64 -38.49
N ASP A 310 18.71 -1.46 -37.43
CA ASP A 310 19.62 -2.49 -36.91
C ASP A 310 18.83 -3.77 -36.57
N LEU A 311 17.80 -3.62 -35.72
CA LEU A 311 16.89 -4.72 -35.36
C LEU A 311 16.16 -5.34 -36.56
N ILE A 312 15.81 -4.56 -37.60
CA ILE A 312 15.20 -5.10 -38.81
C ILE A 312 16.16 -6.03 -39.55
N THR A 313 17.46 -5.75 -39.52
CA THR A 313 18.46 -6.45 -40.32
C THR A 313 18.57 -7.90 -39.88
N ASP A 314 18.79 -8.14 -38.58
CA ASP A 314 19.06 -9.47 -38.05
C ASP A 314 18.34 -9.81 -36.73
N GLY A 315 17.60 -8.86 -36.15
CA GLY A 315 16.93 -9.01 -34.85
C GLY A 315 17.83 -8.77 -33.65
N GLN A 316 19.06 -8.28 -33.86
CA GLN A 316 20.08 -8.02 -32.84
C GLN A 316 20.52 -6.55 -32.86
N LEU A 317 21.42 -6.21 -31.94
CA LEU A 317 22.05 -4.88 -31.80
C LEU A 317 23.57 -4.99 -31.96
N GLY A 318 24.22 -3.89 -32.37
CA GLY A 318 25.66 -3.84 -32.64
C GLY A 318 26.62 -4.19 -31.47
N SER A 319 26.17 -4.15 -30.21
CA SER A 319 26.93 -4.56 -29.02
C SER A 319 28.32 -3.91 -28.89
N PRO A 320 28.40 -2.56 -28.88
CA PRO A 320 29.69 -1.87 -28.79
C PRO A 320 30.41 -2.20 -27.48
N ASP A 321 31.74 -2.31 -27.57
CA ASP A 321 32.63 -2.51 -26.43
C ASP A 321 32.81 -1.22 -25.62
N GLY A 322 32.86 -1.36 -24.30
CA GLY A 322 33.22 -0.28 -23.38
C GLY A 322 32.14 0.79 -23.14
N PRO A 323 32.45 1.77 -22.28
CA PRO A 323 31.48 2.77 -21.84
C PRO A 323 31.17 3.81 -22.93
N SER A 324 29.96 4.36 -22.88
CA SER A 324 29.62 5.56 -23.64
C SER A 324 30.36 6.77 -23.07
N PRO A 325 30.64 7.82 -23.88
CA PRO A 325 31.12 9.09 -23.33
C PRO A 325 30.07 9.67 -22.36
N PRO A 326 30.49 10.43 -21.33
CA PRO A 326 29.57 11.18 -20.48
C PRO A 326 28.77 12.21 -21.29
N THR A 327 27.48 12.34 -20.97
CA THR A 327 26.57 13.26 -21.65
C THR A 327 26.97 14.71 -21.44
N GLN A 328 26.81 15.52 -22.48
CA GLN A 328 26.90 16.97 -22.38
C GLN A 328 25.63 17.55 -21.74
N LYS A 329 25.72 18.78 -21.25
CA LYS A 329 24.55 19.50 -20.73
C LYS A 329 23.49 19.66 -21.83
N GLY A 330 22.24 19.29 -21.54
CA GLY A 330 21.13 19.29 -22.49
C GLY A 330 20.99 18.00 -23.32
N GLU A 331 22.03 17.16 -23.36
CA GLU A 331 22.00 15.90 -24.06
C GLU A 331 21.10 14.88 -23.33
N LYS A 332 20.45 14.04 -24.11
CA LYS A 332 19.59 12.94 -23.64
C LYS A 332 20.12 11.66 -24.24
N VAL A 333 20.27 10.64 -23.41
CA VAL A 333 20.77 9.32 -23.82
C VAL A 333 19.85 8.22 -23.31
N ALA A 334 19.76 7.15 -24.08
CA ALA A 334 19.08 5.91 -23.72
C ALA A 334 19.98 4.72 -24.08
N ALA A 335 19.72 3.58 -23.46
CA ALA A 335 20.34 2.29 -23.76
C ALA A 335 19.29 1.30 -24.26
N ALA A 336 19.76 0.27 -24.97
CA ALA A 336 18.92 -0.83 -25.43
C ALA A 336 19.57 -2.19 -25.12
N LEU A 337 18.74 -3.19 -24.84
CA LEU A 337 19.15 -4.58 -24.64
C LEU A 337 18.15 -5.48 -25.37
N ALA A 338 18.66 -6.30 -26.28
CA ALA A 338 17.90 -7.27 -27.04
C ALA A 338 18.28 -8.68 -26.62
N ALA A 339 17.28 -9.55 -26.48
CA ALA A 339 17.49 -10.98 -26.36
C ALA A 339 16.68 -11.69 -27.44
N ARG A 340 17.24 -12.75 -28.04
CA ARG A 340 16.66 -13.52 -29.13
C ARG A 340 16.60 -15.00 -28.79
N CYS A 341 15.55 -15.67 -29.23
CA CYS A 341 15.41 -17.12 -29.18
C CYS A 341 14.61 -17.65 -30.38
N THR A 342 14.78 -18.93 -30.69
CA THR A 342 13.94 -19.63 -31.66
C THR A 342 12.73 -20.26 -30.96
N VAL A 343 11.54 -20.02 -31.50
CA VAL A 343 10.29 -20.67 -31.10
C VAL A 343 9.95 -21.72 -32.14
N ALA A 344 9.94 -23.00 -31.74
CA ALA A 344 9.59 -24.10 -32.62
C ALA A 344 8.12 -24.00 -33.09
N ALA A 345 7.79 -24.66 -34.20
CA ALA A 345 6.42 -24.79 -34.68
C ALA A 345 5.52 -25.39 -33.58
N MET A 346 4.40 -24.73 -33.29
CA MET A 346 3.46 -25.04 -32.21
C MET A 346 4.08 -25.06 -30.79
N GLY A 347 5.33 -24.60 -30.66
CA GLY A 347 6.11 -24.64 -29.43
C GLY A 347 5.99 -23.35 -28.60
N GLN A 348 6.73 -23.34 -27.50
CA GLN A 348 6.87 -22.19 -26.62
C GLN A 348 8.34 -21.99 -26.26
N ASN A 349 8.80 -20.74 -26.17
CA ASN A 349 10.09 -20.37 -25.59
C ASN A 349 9.94 -19.13 -24.70
N SER A 350 10.98 -18.77 -23.95
CA SER A 350 10.98 -17.58 -23.11
C SER A 350 12.31 -16.86 -23.04
N LEU A 351 12.25 -15.55 -22.82
CA LEU A 351 13.35 -14.64 -22.57
C LEU A 351 13.17 -14.00 -21.19
N GLU A 352 14.24 -13.84 -20.43
CA GLU A 352 14.20 -13.33 -19.04
C GLU A 352 15.02 -12.05 -18.94
N PHE A 353 14.39 -10.98 -18.45
CA PHE A 353 14.97 -9.65 -18.28
C PHE A 353 14.83 -9.16 -16.85
N SER A 354 15.76 -8.33 -16.39
CA SER A 354 15.67 -7.58 -15.14
C SER A 354 15.73 -6.08 -15.40
N LEU A 355 15.10 -5.33 -14.50
CA LEU A 355 15.40 -3.92 -14.28
C LEU A 355 15.72 -3.75 -12.79
N ALA A 356 16.98 -3.46 -12.46
CA ALA A 356 17.44 -3.17 -11.11
C ALA A 356 17.88 -1.71 -11.00
N TRP A 357 17.81 -1.14 -9.80
CA TRP A 357 18.31 0.21 -9.53
C TRP A 357 19.04 0.25 -8.19
N ASP A 358 20.28 0.73 -8.21
CA ASP A 358 21.14 0.80 -7.04
C ASP A 358 21.29 2.26 -6.60
N MET A 359 20.70 2.58 -5.44
CA MET A 359 20.75 3.88 -4.77
C MET A 359 20.96 3.63 -3.27
N PRO A 360 22.15 3.16 -2.85
CA PRO A 360 22.34 2.55 -1.54
C PRO A 360 22.29 3.59 -0.42
N LYS A 361 22.81 4.78 -0.70
CA LYS A 361 22.89 5.93 0.20
C LYS A 361 21.87 6.97 -0.22
N VAL A 362 21.06 7.42 0.73
CA VAL A 362 20.05 8.45 0.50
C VAL A 362 20.11 9.54 1.55
N THR A 363 19.81 10.75 1.12
CA THR A 363 19.49 11.88 1.98
C THR A 363 18.07 12.35 1.70
N PHE A 364 17.37 12.81 2.75
CA PHE A 364 16.08 13.49 2.64
C PHE A 364 16.27 14.96 2.25
N GLY A 365 15.18 15.71 2.03
CA GLY A 365 15.26 17.08 1.50
C GLY A 365 16.00 18.08 2.38
N ALA A 366 16.14 17.82 3.69
CA ALA A 366 16.98 18.64 4.56
C ALA A 366 18.49 18.45 4.30
N GLY A 367 18.91 17.30 3.77
CA GLY A 367 20.30 16.98 3.50
C GLY A 367 21.19 16.85 4.74
N GLU A 368 20.59 16.67 5.92
CA GLU A 368 21.32 16.68 7.21
C GLU A 368 21.98 15.33 7.53
N ARG A 369 21.38 14.21 7.09
CA ARG A 369 21.91 12.87 7.35
C ARG A 369 21.88 11.99 6.12
N GLU A 370 22.94 11.19 5.98
CA GLU A 370 23.00 10.05 5.06
C GLU A 370 22.40 8.81 5.75
N HIS A 371 21.55 8.11 5.02
CA HIS A 371 20.91 6.85 5.43
C HIS A 371 21.26 5.75 4.43
N LEU A 372 21.48 4.54 4.94
CA LEU A 372 21.64 3.35 4.10
C LEU A 372 20.31 2.66 3.92
N ARG A 373 19.90 2.39 2.67
CA ARG A 373 18.70 1.61 2.38
C ARG A 373 18.88 0.16 2.84
N ARG A 374 17.78 -0.49 3.22
CA ARG A 374 17.79 -1.83 3.79
C ARG A 374 18.52 -2.88 2.95
N TYR A 375 18.34 -2.89 1.63
CA TYR A 375 18.94 -3.93 0.78
C TYR A 375 20.49 -3.92 0.83
N THR A 376 21.10 -2.80 1.24
CA THR A 376 22.56 -2.68 1.37
C THR A 376 23.14 -3.64 2.40
N ARG A 377 22.33 -4.10 3.37
CA ARG A 377 22.72 -5.16 4.31
C ARG A 377 23.09 -6.47 3.59
N PHE A 378 22.51 -6.72 2.41
CA PHE A 378 22.70 -7.96 1.67
C PHE A 378 23.60 -7.82 0.43
N PHE A 379 23.69 -6.60 -0.14
CA PHE A 379 24.41 -6.35 -1.39
C PHE A 379 25.54 -5.30 -1.27
N GLY A 380 25.73 -4.71 -0.10
CA GLY A 380 26.71 -3.65 0.12
C GLY A 380 26.16 -2.24 -0.16
N GLY A 381 26.93 -1.23 0.25
CA GLY A 381 26.55 0.19 0.18
C GLY A 381 27.39 1.04 -0.78
N SER A 382 28.15 0.40 -1.69
CA SER A 382 29.17 1.05 -2.52
C SER A 382 28.64 1.67 -3.81
N GLY A 383 27.44 1.30 -4.26
CA GLY A 383 26.84 1.82 -5.50
C GLY A 383 27.16 0.99 -6.76
N ASP A 384 27.58 -0.26 -6.57
CA ASP A 384 27.95 -1.23 -7.61
C ASP A 384 27.13 -2.54 -7.54
N ALA A 385 26.00 -2.54 -6.82
CA ALA A 385 25.19 -3.73 -6.56
C ALA A 385 24.29 -4.13 -7.74
N ALA A 386 24.07 -3.27 -8.73
CA ALA A 386 23.07 -3.49 -9.78
C ALA A 386 23.29 -4.78 -10.63
N PRO A 387 24.52 -5.16 -11.02
CA PRO A 387 24.80 -6.46 -11.63
C PRO A 387 24.46 -7.64 -10.71
N ALA A 388 24.87 -7.59 -9.45
CA ALA A 388 24.64 -8.65 -8.48
C ALA A 388 23.15 -8.82 -8.15
N LEU A 389 22.40 -7.72 -8.04
CA LEU A 389 20.94 -7.71 -7.90
C LEU A 389 20.27 -8.38 -9.11
N SER A 390 20.71 -8.04 -10.33
CA SER A 390 20.17 -8.61 -11.57
C SER A 390 20.39 -10.13 -11.64
N LEU A 391 21.62 -10.59 -11.35
CA LEU A 391 21.94 -12.02 -11.33
C LEU A 391 21.15 -12.75 -10.23
N TYR A 392 21.14 -12.20 -9.02
CA TYR A 392 20.41 -12.79 -7.90
C TYR A 392 18.93 -12.98 -8.23
N ALA A 393 18.32 -11.97 -8.84
CA ALA A 393 16.90 -12.01 -9.15
C ALA A 393 16.55 -12.89 -10.34
N LEU A 394 17.32 -12.85 -11.43
CA LEU A 394 17.06 -13.68 -12.62
C LEU A 394 17.25 -15.17 -12.35
N THR A 395 18.08 -15.52 -11.36
CA THR A 395 18.28 -16.91 -10.92
C THR A 395 17.24 -17.39 -9.91
N ARG A 396 16.61 -16.50 -9.13
CA ARG A 396 15.72 -16.86 -8.01
C ARG A 396 14.25 -16.49 -8.19
N TYR A 397 13.87 -15.62 -9.13
CA TYR A 397 12.49 -15.12 -9.22
C TYR A 397 11.45 -16.24 -9.35
N ARG A 398 11.78 -17.38 -9.97
CA ARG A 398 10.86 -18.52 -10.09
C ARG A 398 10.49 -19.13 -8.73
N ASP A 399 11.41 -19.11 -7.77
CA ASP A 399 11.13 -19.49 -6.38
C ASP A 399 10.22 -18.46 -5.72
N TRP A 400 10.51 -17.18 -5.91
CA TRP A 400 9.67 -16.09 -5.41
C TRP A 400 8.24 -16.21 -5.92
N GLU A 401 8.07 -16.49 -7.21
CA GLU A 401 6.74 -16.69 -7.81
C GLU A 401 5.99 -17.86 -7.20
N ARG A 402 6.67 -18.98 -6.95
CA ARG A 402 6.06 -20.13 -6.28
C ARG A 402 5.59 -19.75 -4.88
N ARG A 403 6.46 -19.11 -4.10
CA ARG A 403 6.12 -18.62 -2.76
C ARG A 403 4.97 -17.61 -2.80
N ILE A 404 4.97 -16.71 -3.80
CA ILE A 404 3.88 -15.76 -4.05
C ILE A 404 2.56 -16.50 -4.33
N GLU A 405 2.60 -17.50 -5.21
CA GLU A 405 1.42 -18.31 -5.51
C GLU A 405 0.93 -19.07 -4.28
N ASP A 406 1.83 -19.64 -3.49
CA ASP A 406 1.50 -20.46 -2.33
C ASP A 406 0.82 -19.66 -1.22
N TRP A 407 1.24 -18.43 -0.93
CA TRP A 407 0.57 -17.62 0.09
C TRP A 407 -0.78 -17.06 -0.41
N GLN A 408 -0.92 -16.80 -1.71
CA GLN A 408 -2.19 -16.34 -2.28
C GLN A 408 -3.21 -17.47 -2.45
N ARG A 409 -2.74 -18.71 -2.67
CA ARG A 409 -3.55 -19.87 -3.05
C ARG A 409 -4.76 -20.13 -2.12
N PRO A 410 -4.64 -20.11 -0.78
CA PRO A 410 -5.78 -20.40 0.10
C PRO A 410 -6.96 -19.46 -0.15
N ILE A 411 -6.68 -18.16 -0.28
CA ILE A 411 -7.70 -17.12 -0.52
C ILE A 411 -8.23 -17.22 -1.96
N LEU A 412 -7.34 -17.43 -2.94
CA LEU A 412 -7.74 -17.52 -4.35
C LEU A 412 -8.63 -18.74 -4.63
N GLN A 413 -8.39 -19.87 -3.95
CA GLN A 413 -9.15 -21.11 -4.13
C GLN A 413 -10.45 -21.14 -3.32
N ASP A 414 -10.63 -20.25 -2.35
CA ASP A 414 -11.89 -20.14 -1.62
C ASP A 414 -13.00 -19.66 -2.56
N ARG A 415 -13.98 -20.54 -2.79
CA ARG A 415 -15.13 -20.28 -3.67
C ARG A 415 -16.23 -19.45 -2.98
N SER A 416 -16.20 -19.34 -1.65
CA SER A 416 -17.11 -18.48 -0.91
C SER A 416 -16.78 -17.00 -1.07
N LEU A 417 -15.52 -16.69 -1.44
CA LEU A 417 -15.07 -15.33 -1.65
C LEU A 417 -15.28 -14.88 -3.11
N PRO A 418 -15.86 -13.70 -3.35
CA PRO A 418 -16.09 -13.20 -4.70
C PRO A 418 -14.79 -12.73 -5.37
N SER A 419 -14.71 -12.84 -6.70
CA SER A 419 -13.54 -12.46 -7.50
C SER A 419 -13.10 -11.00 -7.31
N TRP A 420 -14.05 -10.09 -7.13
CA TRP A 420 -13.75 -8.67 -6.90
C TRP A 420 -12.95 -8.48 -5.60
N TYR A 421 -13.29 -9.24 -4.55
CA TYR A 421 -12.63 -9.16 -3.24
C TYR A 421 -11.20 -9.67 -3.33
N LYS A 422 -11.00 -10.84 -3.95
CA LYS A 422 -9.66 -11.41 -4.20
C LYS A 422 -8.79 -10.44 -4.99
N SER A 423 -9.35 -9.79 -6.01
CA SER A 423 -8.65 -8.76 -6.77
C SER A 423 -8.27 -7.56 -5.90
N ALA A 424 -9.20 -7.02 -5.11
CA ALA A 424 -8.98 -5.85 -4.27
C ALA A 424 -7.94 -6.13 -3.18
N LEU A 425 -8.09 -7.24 -2.45
CA LEU A 425 -7.24 -7.61 -1.30
C LEU A 425 -5.75 -7.63 -1.67
N PHE A 426 -5.43 -8.28 -2.79
CA PHE A 426 -4.04 -8.38 -3.23
C PHE A 426 -3.56 -7.12 -3.92
N ASN A 427 -4.37 -6.48 -4.77
CA ASN A 427 -3.90 -5.33 -5.53
C ASN A 427 -3.74 -4.05 -4.68
N GLU A 428 -4.50 -3.86 -3.60
CA GLU A 428 -4.32 -2.73 -2.68
C GLU A 428 -2.96 -2.78 -1.94
N LEU A 429 -2.33 -3.96 -1.81
CA LEU A 429 -0.98 -4.10 -1.24
C LEU A 429 0.11 -3.35 -2.03
N TYR A 430 -0.19 -2.89 -3.26
CA TYR A 430 0.73 -2.07 -4.04
C TYR A 430 1.29 -0.89 -3.25
N PHE A 431 0.46 -0.33 -2.35
CA PHE A 431 0.78 0.86 -1.59
C PHE A 431 1.91 0.63 -0.56
N LEU A 432 2.14 -0.60 -0.10
CA LEU A 432 3.27 -0.88 0.80
C LEU A 432 4.63 -0.69 0.12
N ALA A 433 4.69 -0.83 -1.22
CA ALA A 433 5.88 -0.52 -1.99
C ALA A 433 5.85 0.91 -2.56
N ASP A 434 4.72 1.30 -3.15
CA ASP A 434 4.56 2.54 -3.92
C ASP A 434 3.86 3.67 -3.14
N GLY A 435 3.85 3.55 -1.82
CA GLY A 435 3.40 4.56 -0.85
C GLY A 435 4.55 5.43 -0.35
N GLY A 436 5.59 5.63 -1.16
CA GLY A 436 6.72 6.49 -0.80
C GLY A 436 7.65 5.83 0.22
N THR A 437 7.54 4.51 0.35
CA THR A 437 8.14 3.72 1.42
C THR A 437 9.64 3.92 1.51
N VAL A 438 10.11 4.09 2.74
CA VAL A 438 11.51 4.16 3.12
C VAL A 438 11.81 3.06 4.13
N TRP A 439 12.90 2.36 3.90
CA TRP A 439 13.37 1.30 4.77
C TRP A 439 14.87 1.42 4.89
N VAL A 440 15.34 1.85 6.06
CA VAL A 440 16.73 2.23 6.28
C VAL A 440 17.35 1.46 7.43
N GLU A 441 18.66 1.26 7.36
CA GLU A 441 19.43 0.67 8.46
C GLU A 441 19.46 1.60 9.68
N LEU A 442 19.34 1.00 10.88
CA LEU A 442 19.55 1.73 12.12
C LEU A 442 21.05 1.97 12.32
N ARG A 443 21.44 3.21 12.57
CA ARG A 443 22.85 3.51 12.88
C ARG A 443 23.24 2.94 14.26
N PRO A 444 24.47 2.46 14.44
CA PRO A 444 24.92 1.91 15.73
C PRO A 444 24.85 2.88 16.91
N ASP A 445 24.86 4.19 16.66
CA ASP A 445 24.82 5.27 17.65
C ASP A 445 23.41 5.83 17.88
N CYS A 446 22.39 5.30 17.20
CA CYS A 446 21.02 5.84 17.29
C CYS A 446 20.36 5.47 18.62
N ASP A 447 19.65 6.42 19.23
CA ASP A 447 18.73 6.19 20.36
C ASP A 447 17.35 6.67 19.96
N ILE A 448 16.38 5.75 19.86
CA ILE A 448 15.01 6.09 19.47
C ILE A 448 14.16 6.55 20.67
N SER A 449 14.59 6.27 21.89
CA SER A 449 13.83 6.51 23.13
C SER A 449 14.01 7.93 23.68
N GLY A 450 14.91 8.72 23.08
CA GLY A 450 15.23 10.06 23.56
C GLY A 450 15.91 10.09 24.92
N GLY A 451 16.54 8.99 25.33
CA GLY A 451 17.25 8.87 26.61
C GLY A 451 16.45 8.25 27.76
N LEU A 452 15.12 8.13 27.66
CA LEU A 452 14.29 7.55 28.72
C LEU A 452 14.30 6.02 28.63
N ARG A 453 14.85 5.35 29.65
CA ARG A 453 15.07 3.89 29.66
C ARG A 453 13.88 3.12 30.24
N SER A 454 13.81 1.82 29.95
CA SER A 454 12.73 0.94 30.40
C SER A 454 12.54 0.94 31.92
N GLU A 455 13.62 1.03 32.70
CA GLU A 455 13.55 1.09 34.17
C GLU A 455 12.81 2.34 34.69
N GLU A 456 12.80 3.41 33.89
CA GLU A 456 12.19 4.71 34.19
C GLU A 456 10.86 4.92 33.44
N GLY A 457 10.29 3.85 32.86
CA GLY A 457 9.06 3.91 32.08
C GLY A 457 9.22 4.34 30.62
N GLY A 458 10.43 4.27 30.07
CA GLY A 458 10.72 4.51 28.65
C GLY A 458 10.92 3.22 27.85
N LEU A 459 11.81 3.27 26.87
CA LEU A 459 12.11 2.17 25.95
C LEU A 459 13.60 1.85 25.93
N PRO A 460 13.99 0.65 25.45
CA PRO A 460 15.37 0.40 25.08
C PRO A 460 15.84 1.42 24.02
N ALA A 461 17.10 1.87 24.09
CA ALA A 461 17.64 2.83 23.12
C ALA A 461 17.61 2.29 21.67
N GLN A 462 17.85 0.99 21.51
CA GLN A 462 17.77 0.26 20.25
C GLN A 462 17.07 -1.08 20.50
N PRO A 463 15.73 -1.13 20.46
CA PRO A 463 14.99 -2.38 20.59
C PRO A 463 15.47 -3.39 19.55
N ASN A 464 15.53 -4.67 19.93
CA ASN A 464 16.05 -5.74 19.08
C ASN A 464 15.38 -5.76 17.69
N ILE A 465 14.07 -5.53 17.65
CA ILE A 465 13.29 -5.45 16.42
C ILE A 465 13.82 -4.36 15.48
N ILE A 466 14.06 -3.14 15.95
CA ILE A 466 14.54 -2.06 15.06
C ILE A 466 16.00 -2.28 14.67
N ARG A 467 16.84 -2.80 15.57
CA ARG A 467 18.24 -3.12 15.23
C ARG A 467 18.32 -4.21 14.15
N GLU A 468 17.49 -5.23 14.29
CA GLU A 468 17.45 -6.35 13.35
C GLU A 468 16.77 -5.95 12.04
N TYR A 469 15.62 -5.28 12.07
CA TYR A 469 14.81 -5.03 10.89
C TYR A 469 15.01 -3.64 10.29
N GLY A 470 15.70 -2.71 10.93
CA GLY A 470 15.85 -1.32 10.46
C GLY A 470 14.63 -0.46 10.79
N ARG A 471 14.60 0.79 10.31
CA ARG A 471 13.46 1.72 10.48
C ARG A 471 12.60 1.72 9.23
N PHE A 472 11.28 1.73 9.42
CA PHE A 472 10.31 1.63 8.35
C PHE A 472 9.30 2.79 8.39
N ALA A 473 9.09 3.44 7.25
CA ALA A 473 8.04 4.42 7.11
C ALA A 473 7.46 4.46 5.69
N TYR A 474 6.20 4.84 5.57
CA TYR A 474 5.49 5.02 4.31
C TYR A 474 4.50 6.17 4.44
N LEU A 475 4.24 6.85 3.33
CA LEU A 475 3.44 8.07 3.32
C LEU A 475 1.96 7.78 3.56
N GLU A 476 1.28 8.79 4.06
CA GLU A 476 -0.17 8.85 4.11
C GLU A 476 -0.79 8.78 2.72
N GLY A 477 -0.24 9.54 1.77
CA GLY A 477 -0.59 9.44 0.36
C GLY A 477 0.38 10.17 -0.56
N GLN A 478 0.10 10.16 -1.86
CA GLN A 478 0.93 10.85 -2.85
C GLN A 478 0.76 12.38 -2.85
N GLU A 479 -0.38 12.86 -2.34
CA GLU A 479 -0.66 14.30 -2.14
C GLU A 479 -0.39 14.77 -0.72
N TYR A 480 -0.50 13.86 0.25
CA TYR A 480 -0.34 14.11 1.69
C TYR A 480 1.00 13.49 2.13
N ARG A 481 2.05 14.29 2.06
CA ARG A 481 3.45 13.85 2.19
C ARG A 481 3.91 13.81 3.64
N MET A 482 3.18 13.06 4.46
CA MET A 482 3.50 12.80 5.87
C MET A 482 3.75 11.30 6.04
N TYR A 483 4.83 10.94 6.71
CA TYR A 483 5.15 9.54 6.95
C TYR A 483 4.42 8.99 8.17
N ASN A 484 3.92 7.77 8.03
CA ASN A 484 3.27 7.00 9.09
C ASN A 484 2.18 7.82 9.81
N THR A 485 1.38 8.61 9.09
CA THR A 485 0.27 9.35 9.69
C THR A 485 -0.59 8.40 10.49
N TYR A 486 -0.60 8.58 11.80
CA TYR A 486 -0.83 7.49 12.74
C TYR A 486 -2.33 7.19 12.91
N ASP A 487 -3.15 8.23 12.88
CA ASP A 487 -4.59 8.12 12.87
C ASP A 487 -5.12 7.42 11.61
N VAL A 488 -4.39 7.49 10.50
CA VAL A 488 -4.67 6.80 9.22
C VAL A 488 -4.07 5.39 9.22
N HIS A 489 -2.86 5.23 9.77
CA HIS A 489 -2.20 3.95 10.02
C HIS A 489 -3.09 3.02 10.86
N PHE A 490 -3.98 3.59 11.69
CA PHE A 490 -5.03 2.86 12.38
C PHE A 490 -5.73 1.82 11.51
N TYR A 491 -6.15 2.26 10.32
CA TYR A 491 -6.86 1.45 9.34
C TYR A 491 -5.90 0.64 8.46
N ALA A 492 -4.76 1.22 8.08
CA ALA A 492 -3.84 0.60 7.12
C ALA A 492 -2.99 -0.54 7.71
N SER A 493 -2.76 -0.53 9.02
CA SER A 493 -1.78 -1.36 9.72
C SER A 493 -2.04 -2.87 9.63
N PHE A 494 -3.27 -3.31 9.37
CA PHE A 494 -3.64 -4.72 9.21
C PHE A 494 -2.77 -5.43 8.17
N ALA A 495 -2.52 -4.79 7.03
CA ALA A 495 -1.67 -5.37 5.98
C ALA A 495 -0.24 -5.63 6.47
N LEU A 496 0.34 -4.72 7.27
CA LEU A 496 1.68 -4.88 7.81
C LEU A 496 1.74 -5.92 8.92
N ILE A 497 0.85 -5.85 9.92
CA ILE A 497 0.92 -6.77 11.06
C ILE A 497 0.65 -8.23 10.64
N MET A 498 -0.23 -8.45 9.65
CA MET A 498 -0.54 -9.79 9.17
C MET A 498 0.57 -10.37 8.27
N LEU A 499 1.23 -9.55 7.45
CA LEU A 499 2.14 -10.04 6.40
C LEU A 499 3.62 -9.74 6.64
N TRP A 500 3.94 -8.63 7.31
CA TRP A 500 5.30 -8.22 7.69
C TRP A 500 5.35 -7.72 9.15
N PRO A 501 4.98 -8.57 10.13
CA PRO A 501 4.82 -8.16 11.53
C PRO A 501 6.06 -7.48 12.10
N LYS A 502 7.27 -7.87 11.71
CA LYS A 502 8.50 -7.25 12.23
C LYS A 502 8.67 -5.79 11.78
N LEU A 503 8.11 -5.41 10.62
CA LEU A 503 8.04 -4.01 10.19
C LEU A 503 6.95 -3.23 10.91
N ALA A 504 5.80 -3.85 11.16
CA ALA A 504 4.74 -3.25 11.98
C ALA A 504 5.26 -2.91 13.39
N LEU A 505 5.89 -3.87 14.06
CA LEU A 505 6.48 -3.68 15.38
C LEU A 505 7.61 -2.63 15.36
N SER A 506 8.47 -2.65 14.33
CA SER A 506 9.50 -1.63 14.16
C SER A 506 8.93 -0.21 14.08
N LEU A 507 7.87 -0.01 13.29
CA LEU A 507 7.20 1.28 13.18
C LEU A 507 6.60 1.70 14.53
N GLN A 508 5.97 0.76 15.24
CA GLN A 508 5.36 1.05 16.53
C GLN A 508 6.38 1.46 17.59
N TYR A 509 7.56 0.84 17.63
CA TYR A 509 8.64 1.27 18.52
C TYR A 509 9.15 2.68 18.20
N ASP A 510 9.24 3.06 16.92
CA ASP A 510 9.58 4.44 16.53
C ASP A 510 8.53 5.45 17.01
N MET A 511 7.24 5.11 16.90
CA MET A 511 6.14 5.93 17.43
C MET A 511 6.20 6.05 18.95
N ALA A 512 6.39 4.92 19.64
CA ALA A 512 6.48 4.85 21.10
C ALA A 512 7.68 5.65 21.64
N GLY A 513 8.82 5.63 20.93
CA GLY A 513 9.97 6.45 21.25
C GLY A 513 9.65 7.94 21.24
N TRP A 514 8.85 8.40 20.26
CA TRP A 514 8.42 9.79 20.19
C TRP A 514 7.31 10.17 21.17
N VAL A 515 6.51 9.22 21.66
CA VAL A 515 5.49 9.49 22.70
C VAL A 515 6.12 10.13 23.93
N VAL A 516 7.23 9.57 24.43
CA VAL A 516 7.88 10.01 25.67
C VAL A 516 8.81 11.21 25.51
N GLN A 517 9.03 11.66 24.28
CA GLN A 517 9.85 12.82 23.92
C GLN A 517 8.99 14.08 23.72
N GLU A 518 9.66 15.23 23.78
CA GLU A 518 9.09 16.55 23.50
C GLU A 518 9.93 17.31 22.46
N ASP A 519 9.27 18.18 21.69
CA ASP A 519 9.91 19.20 20.86
C ASP A 519 9.23 20.54 21.18
N SER A 520 9.96 21.38 21.92
CA SER A 520 9.50 22.69 22.38
C SER A 520 9.55 23.78 21.30
N THR A 521 9.99 23.45 20.08
CA THR A 521 9.99 24.36 18.93
C THR A 521 8.58 24.87 18.68
N GLN A 522 8.40 26.19 18.72
CA GLN A 522 7.09 26.82 18.56
C GLN A 522 6.65 26.85 17.09
N ARG A 523 5.46 26.33 16.79
CA ARG A 523 4.87 26.29 15.44
C ARG A 523 3.49 26.95 15.41
N LEU A 524 3.21 27.66 14.31
CA LEU A 524 1.91 28.25 14.05
C LEU A 524 0.98 27.20 13.43
N HIS A 525 -0.17 26.96 14.06
CA HIS A 525 -1.21 26.09 13.53
C HIS A 525 -2.17 26.87 12.63
N LEU A 526 -2.42 26.36 11.44
CA LEU A 526 -3.05 27.12 10.36
C LEU A 526 -4.55 27.31 10.58
N MET A 527 -5.24 26.36 11.21
CA MET A 527 -6.68 26.47 11.50
C MET A 527 -6.95 27.47 12.61
N SER A 528 -6.33 27.33 13.78
CA SER A 528 -6.58 28.20 14.94
C SER A 528 -5.83 29.54 14.88
N GLY A 529 -4.67 29.58 14.20
CA GLY A 529 -3.75 30.71 14.26
C GLY A 529 -2.97 30.83 15.57
N LEU A 530 -3.06 29.82 16.44
CA LEU A 530 -2.33 29.75 17.70
C LEU A 530 -0.94 29.17 17.48
N VAL A 531 -0.03 29.48 18.41
CA VAL A 531 1.33 28.94 18.44
C VAL A 531 1.45 27.99 19.62
N SER A 532 1.96 26.80 19.38
CA SER A 532 2.22 25.80 20.42
C SER A 532 3.48 24.98 20.10
N PRO A 533 3.98 24.17 21.05
CA PRO A 533 5.10 23.26 20.81
C PRO A 533 4.84 22.29 19.65
N ALA A 534 5.89 21.93 18.91
CA ALA A 534 5.82 20.99 17.81
C ALA A 534 5.42 19.57 18.25
N LYS A 535 5.85 19.16 19.44
CA LYS A 535 5.53 17.85 20.02
C LYS A 535 5.42 17.92 21.55
N THR A 536 4.24 17.59 22.06
CA THR A 536 3.96 17.50 23.50
C THR A 536 4.31 16.11 24.03
N ARG A 537 4.95 16.04 25.20
CA ARG A 537 5.27 14.77 25.88
C ARG A 537 4.00 13.97 26.22
N ASN A 538 4.10 12.64 26.19
CA ASN A 538 3.02 11.67 26.47
C ASN A 538 1.82 11.74 25.49
N VAL A 539 2.05 12.34 24.32
CA VAL A 539 1.09 12.35 23.21
C VAL A 539 1.73 11.66 22.03
N VAL A 540 0.99 10.82 21.33
CA VAL A 540 1.44 10.17 20.10
C VAL A 540 1.59 11.23 19.00
N PRO A 541 2.73 11.31 18.28
CA PRO A 541 2.83 12.22 17.15
C PRO A 541 1.82 11.82 16.07
N HIS A 542 1.26 12.80 15.37
CA HIS A 542 0.40 12.58 14.21
C HIS A 542 1.15 11.85 13.10
N ASP A 543 2.39 12.26 12.82
CA ASP A 543 3.21 11.67 11.76
C ASP A 543 4.71 11.76 12.13
N ILE A 544 5.55 10.96 11.48
CA ILE A 544 7.00 10.96 11.71
C ILE A 544 7.78 11.93 10.81
N GLY A 545 7.11 12.80 10.06
CA GLY A 545 7.74 13.90 9.31
C GLY A 545 7.46 13.91 7.80
N ASP A 546 8.08 14.88 7.11
CA ASP A 546 7.97 15.15 5.66
C ASP A 546 9.24 14.70 4.90
N PRO A 547 9.11 14.09 3.70
CA PRO A 547 10.24 13.77 2.81
C PRO A 547 11.21 14.93 2.47
N ASP A 548 10.71 16.17 2.41
CA ASP A 548 11.52 17.37 2.15
C ASP A 548 12.19 17.94 3.40
N ASP A 549 12.02 17.26 4.54
CA ASP A 549 12.69 17.58 5.80
C ASP A 549 13.58 16.43 6.28
N GLU A 550 13.53 16.05 7.55
CA GLU A 550 14.28 14.93 8.09
C GLU A 550 13.35 14.04 8.94
N PRO A 551 12.72 13.03 8.31
CA PRO A 551 11.85 12.08 8.97
C PRO A 551 12.50 11.44 10.19
N TRP A 552 11.66 11.08 11.16
CA TRP A 552 12.03 10.59 12.48
C TRP A 552 12.82 11.54 13.40
N GLN A 553 13.24 12.71 12.92
CA GLN A 553 13.85 13.76 13.73
C GLN A 553 12.90 14.94 13.91
N ARG A 554 12.17 15.31 12.84
CA ARG A 554 11.18 16.39 12.86
C ARG A 554 9.80 15.82 12.59
N VAL A 555 9.19 15.30 13.65
CA VAL A 555 7.83 14.74 13.67
C VAL A 555 6.76 15.84 13.60
N ASN A 556 5.50 15.44 13.44
CA ASN A 556 4.35 16.34 13.31
C ASN A 556 4.54 17.36 12.18
N ALA A 557 4.79 16.89 10.96
CA ALA A 557 4.83 17.74 9.78
C ALA A 557 3.47 18.36 9.47
N TYR A 558 2.37 17.73 9.92
CA TYR A 558 1.03 18.29 9.88
C TYR A 558 0.92 19.58 10.72
N LEU A 559 0.40 20.65 10.09
CA LEU A 559 0.30 21.99 10.70
C LEU A 559 -1.11 22.60 10.59
N ILE A 560 -2.11 21.85 10.11
CA ILE A 560 -3.46 22.41 9.98
C ILE A 560 -4.05 22.62 11.39
N HIS A 561 -4.00 21.59 12.23
CA HIS A 561 -4.42 21.66 13.64
C HIS A 561 -3.27 21.32 14.58
N ASP A 562 -3.40 21.76 15.82
CA ASP A 562 -2.61 21.21 16.92
C ASP A 562 -3.15 19.82 17.28
N THR A 563 -2.32 18.80 17.08
CA THR A 563 -2.69 17.41 17.32
C THR A 563 -2.44 16.96 18.76
N ALA A 564 -1.85 17.82 19.61
CA ALA A 564 -1.56 17.49 21.01
C ALA A 564 -2.82 17.20 21.85
N ASP A 565 -3.98 17.72 21.41
CA ASP A 565 -5.28 17.55 22.04
C ASP A 565 -6.22 16.64 21.26
N TRP A 566 -5.75 15.98 20.19
CA TRP A 566 -6.58 15.05 19.44
C TRP A 566 -6.98 13.85 20.30
N LYS A 567 -8.25 13.46 20.19
CA LYS A 567 -8.86 12.46 21.07
C LYS A 567 -8.62 11.03 20.63
N ASP A 568 -8.21 10.80 19.38
CA ASP A 568 -8.11 9.47 18.80
C ASP A 568 -6.67 8.91 18.77
N LEU A 569 -5.63 9.73 18.55
CA LEU A 569 -4.24 9.29 18.39
C LEU A 569 -3.74 8.40 19.54
N ASN A 570 -3.87 8.86 20.79
CA ASN A 570 -3.43 8.11 21.97
C ASN A 570 -4.23 6.80 22.15
N LEU A 571 -5.52 6.82 21.83
CA LEU A 571 -6.39 5.64 21.96
C LEU A 571 -6.06 4.60 20.90
N LYS A 572 -5.87 5.04 19.65
CA LYS A 572 -5.43 4.22 18.52
C LYS A 572 -4.09 3.55 18.82
N PHE A 573 -3.18 4.24 19.51
CA PHE A 573 -1.90 3.66 19.92
C PHE A 573 -2.07 2.49 20.89
N VAL A 574 -2.88 2.65 21.94
CA VAL A 574 -3.15 1.58 22.92
C VAL A 574 -3.82 0.38 22.24
N LEU A 575 -4.78 0.64 21.36
CA LEU A 575 -5.46 -0.37 20.57
C LEU A 575 -4.50 -1.12 19.65
N HIS A 576 -3.59 -0.41 18.97
CA HIS A 576 -2.52 -0.99 18.13
C HIS A 576 -1.58 -1.88 18.92
N VAL A 577 -1.06 -1.40 20.04
CA VAL A 577 -0.15 -2.16 20.89
C VAL A 577 -0.78 -3.51 21.24
N TYR A 578 -2.02 -3.51 21.69
CA TYR A 578 -2.66 -4.75 22.09
C TYR A 578 -3.00 -5.68 20.93
N ARG A 579 -3.53 -5.15 19.81
CA ARG A 579 -3.80 -5.97 18.62
C ARG A 579 -2.52 -6.62 18.11
N ASP A 580 -1.43 -5.85 18.03
CA ASP A 580 -0.16 -6.34 17.51
C ASP A 580 0.43 -7.40 18.44
N PHE A 581 0.34 -7.20 19.76
CA PHE A 581 0.65 -8.23 20.73
C PHE A 581 -0.24 -9.48 20.55
N HIS A 582 -1.56 -9.31 20.40
CA HIS A 582 -2.49 -10.42 20.24
C HIS A 582 -2.17 -11.26 18.99
N LEU A 583 -1.78 -10.63 17.88
CA LEU A 583 -1.45 -11.34 16.65
C LEU A 583 -0.04 -11.95 16.64
N THR A 584 0.91 -11.37 17.39
CA THR A 584 2.32 -11.81 17.37
C THR A 584 2.73 -12.62 18.59
N GLN A 585 1.97 -12.52 19.69
CA GLN A 585 2.26 -13.09 21.01
C GLN A 585 3.63 -12.64 21.58
N ASP A 586 4.16 -11.50 21.13
CA ASP A 586 5.46 -10.98 21.56
C ASP A 586 5.38 -10.36 22.96
N GLN A 587 5.76 -11.15 23.97
CA GLN A 587 5.70 -10.74 25.37
C GLN A 587 6.65 -9.57 25.70
N GLN A 588 7.83 -9.54 25.07
CA GLN A 588 8.79 -8.45 25.30
C GLN A 588 8.22 -7.13 24.77
N TYR A 589 7.61 -7.17 23.59
CA TYR A 589 6.93 -6.02 23.02
C TYR A 589 5.81 -5.49 23.94
N LEU A 590 4.97 -6.38 24.50
CA LEU A 590 3.94 -5.95 25.45
C LEU A 590 4.54 -5.30 26.71
N GLN A 591 5.62 -5.87 27.24
CA GLN A 591 6.32 -5.32 28.40
C GLN A 591 6.93 -3.94 28.12
N ASP A 592 7.56 -3.77 26.97
CA ASP A 592 8.16 -2.51 26.54
C ASP A 592 7.10 -1.42 26.32
N MET A 593 5.97 -1.79 25.72
CA MET A 593 4.89 -0.83 25.38
C MET A 593 3.99 -0.49 26.56
N TRP A 594 3.94 -1.33 27.59
CA TRP A 594 3.10 -1.12 28.78
C TRP A 594 3.26 0.25 29.45
N PRO A 595 4.47 0.72 29.83
CA PRO A 595 4.62 2.03 30.45
C PRO A 595 4.21 3.18 29.51
N ILE A 596 4.44 3.03 28.20
CA ILE A 596 4.05 4.02 27.19
C ILE A 596 2.52 4.10 27.08
N CYS A 597 1.82 2.95 27.07
CA CYS A 597 0.37 2.88 27.09
C CYS A 597 -0.23 3.56 28.33
N GLN A 598 0.38 3.38 29.51
CA GLN A 598 -0.05 4.08 30.71
C GLN A 598 0.10 5.60 30.58
N ALA A 599 1.22 6.09 30.04
CA ALA A 599 1.49 7.52 29.89
C ALA A 599 0.48 8.21 28.94
N VAL A 600 0.14 7.57 27.82
CA VAL A 600 -0.85 8.14 26.88
C VAL A 600 -2.26 8.10 27.44
N MET A 601 -2.62 7.04 28.17
CA MET A 601 -3.94 6.93 28.80
C MET A 601 -4.11 7.92 29.94
N GLU A 602 -3.08 8.14 30.75
CA GLU A 602 -3.08 9.19 31.77
C GLU A 602 -3.28 10.58 31.16
N SER A 603 -2.65 10.85 30.02
CA SER A 603 -2.85 12.10 29.27
C SER A 603 -4.30 12.25 28.78
N MET A 604 -4.95 11.14 28.41
CA MET A 604 -6.34 11.13 27.94
C MET A 604 -7.37 11.34 29.05
N MET A 605 -7.06 10.95 30.30
CA MET A 605 -7.96 11.12 31.45
C MET A 605 -8.36 12.57 31.70
N ARG A 606 -7.55 13.55 31.26
CA ARG A 606 -7.87 14.99 31.39
C ARG A 606 -9.09 15.42 30.59
N PHE A 607 -9.51 14.61 29.64
CA PHE A 607 -10.64 14.88 28.76
C PHE A 607 -11.94 14.25 29.24
N ASP A 608 -11.96 13.57 30.38
CA ASP A 608 -13.18 13.25 31.13
C ASP A 608 -13.42 14.41 32.12
N LYS A 609 -14.21 15.41 31.72
CA LYS A 609 -14.32 16.68 32.45
C LYS A 609 -15.32 16.63 33.59
N ASP A 610 -16.28 15.71 33.54
CA ASP A 610 -17.32 15.55 34.57
C ASP A 610 -17.14 14.28 35.43
N SER A 611 -16.08 13.51 35.17
CA SER A 611 -15.74 12.28 35.89
C SER A 611 -16.80 11.18 35.76
N ASP A 612 -17.59 11.19 34.68
CA ASP A 612 -18.55 10.13 34.37
C ASP A 612 -17.90 8.91 33.68
N GLY A 613 -16.59 8.99 33.40
CA GLY A 613 -15.80 7.93 32.82
C GLY A 613 -15.71 7.96 31.29
N LEU A 614 -16.25 9.01 30.64
CA LEU A 614 -16.23 9.18 29.20
C LEU A 614 -15.56 10.50 28.81
N ILE A 615 -14.74 10.47 27.75
CA ILE A 615 -14.04 11.68 27.28
C ILE A 615 -14.94 12.54 26.39
N GLU A 616 -14.70 13.87 26.38
CA GLU A 616 -15.39 14.80 25.50
C GLU A 616 -14.49 15.45 24.44
N ASN A 617 -15.00 15.54 23.21
CA ASN A 617 -14.44 16.35 22.14
C ASN A 617 -14.64 17.85 22.39
N SER A 618 -13.69 18.66 21.92
CA SER A 618 -13.53 20.05 22.33
C SER A 618 -14.35 21.09 21.53
N GLY A 619 -15.17 20.67 20.56
CA GLY A 619 -15.95 21.59 19.73
C GLY A 619 -15.21 22.13 18.50
N TYR A 620 -14.14 21.48 18.10
CA TYR A 620 -13.44 21.62 16.81
C TYR A 620 -13.09 20.22 16.29
N ALA A 621 -12.47 20.13 15.10
CA ALA A 621 -12.01 18.85 14.58
C ALA A 621 -10.71 18.40 15.29
N ASP A 622 -10.85 17.58 16.33
CA ASP A 622 -9.77 17.07 17.19
C ASP A 622 -9.58 15.54 17.04
N GLN A 623 -9.67 15.03 15.81
CA GLN A 623 -9.52 13.62 15.43
C GLN A 623 -9.34 13.49 13.90
N THR A 624 -9.13 12.26 13.37
CA THR A 624 -8.83 11.96 11.94
C THR A 624 -9.76 12.61 10.90
N TYR A 625 -11.04 12.81 11.21
CA TYR A 625 -11.97 13.65 10.45
C TYR A 625 -11.70 15.13 10.75
N ASP A 626 -10.52 15.59 10.31
CA ASP A 626 -9.92 16.89 10.62
C ASP A 626 -10.66 18.11 10.02
N GLY A 627 -11.73 17.87 9.27
CA GLY A 627 -12.68 18.87 8.79
C GLY A 627 -14.09 18.69 9.33
N TRP A 628 -14.36 17.68 10.17
CA TRP A 628 -15.69 17.41 10.74
C TRP A 628 -15.68 17.63 12.26
N THR A 629 -16.29 18.74 12.67
CA THR A 629 -16.30 19.17 14.07
C THR A 629 -17.15 18.23 14.95
N VAL A 630 -16.67 17.98 16.16
CA VAL A 630 -17.34 17.16 17.18
C VAL A 630 -17.40 17.94 18.51
N THR A 631 -18.51 17.92 19.22
CA THR A 631 -18.63 18.57 20.56
C THR A 631 -19.23 17.62 21.59
N GLY A 632 -18.59 17.51 22.77
CA GLY A 632 -19.04 16.59 23.81
C GLY A 632 -18.60 15.15 23.55
N PRO A 633 -19.12 14.17 24.30
CA PRO A 633 -18.97 12.76 23.94
C PRO A 633 -19.46 12.47 22.51
N SER A 634 -18.73 11.61 21.81
CA SER A 634 -19.02 11.21 20.43
C SER A 634 -18.94 9.71 20.24
N ALA A 635 -19.69 9.19 19.27
CA ALA A 635 -19.68 7.75 19.01
C ALA A 635 -18.28 7.25 18.62
N TYR A 636 -17.56 8.02 17.80
CA TYR A 636 -16.21 7.67 17.35
C TYR A 636 -15.17 7.73 18.47
N CYS A 637 -14.91 8.91 19.05
CA CYS A 637 -13.84 9.06 20.05
C CYS A 637 -14.22 8.39 21.38
N GLY A 638 -15.49 8.49 21.79
CA GLY A 638 -16.00 7.79 22.97
C GLY A 638 -15.94 6.27 22.80
N GLY A 639 -16.26 5.75 21.61
CA GLY A 639 -16.13 4.33 21.32
C GLY A 639 -14.67 3.86 21.34
N LEU A 640 -13.76 4.61 20.72
CA LEU A 640 -12.32 4.31 20.80
C LEU A 640 -11.80 4.36 22.25
N TRP A 641 -12.33 5.25 23.08
CA TRP A 641 -11.96 5.39 24.49
C TRP A 641 -12.35 4.15 25.28
N LEU A 642 -13.61 3.72 25.19
CA LEU A 642 -14.08 2.52 25.89
C LEU A 642 -13.31 1.27 25.43
N ALA A 643 -13.00 1.18 24.13
CA ALA A 643 -12.17 0.10 23.61
C ALA A 643 -10.74 0.12 24.17
N ALA A 644 -10.10 1.30 24.23
CA ALA A 644 -8.77 1.45 24.80
C ALA A 644 -8.74 1.16 26.31
N VAL A 645 -9.73 1.62 27.06
CA VAL A 645 -9.93 1.29 28.49
C VAL A 645 -10.08 -0.22 28.67
N CYS A 646 -10.87 -0.87 27.82
CA CYS A 646 -11.04 -2.33 27.83
C CYS A 646 -9.71 -3.07 27.61
N VAL A 647 -8.94 -2.60 26.62
CA VAL A 647 -7.61 -3.14 26.32
C VAL A 647 -6.62 -2.90 27.47
N MET A 648 -6.65 -1.74 28.14
CA MET A 648 -5.75 -1.44 29.25
C MET A 648 -5.90 -2.42 30.41
N TYR A 649 -7.14 -2.74 30.80
CA TYR A 649 -7.32 -3.69 31.89
C TYR A 649 -7.06 -5.14 31.45
N LYS A 650 -7.27 -5.49 30.16
CA LYS A 650 -6.78 -6.76 29.59
C LYS A 650 -5.27 -6.89 29.71
N MET A 651 -4.52 -5.86 29.30
CA MET A 651 -3.07 -5.83 29.42
C MET A 651 -2.63 -5.86 30.89
N ALA A 652 -3.31 -5.13 31.77
CA ALA A 652 -3.06 -5.18 33.21
C ALA A 652 -3.18 -6.60 33.76
N ARG A 653 -4.19 -7.36 33.32
CA ARG A 653 -4.35 -8.77 33.72
C ARG A 653 -3.23 -9.67 33.20
N LEU A 654 -2.78 -9.45 31.98
CA LEU A 654 -1.67 -10.22 31.38
C LEU A 654 -0.32 -9.93 32.03
N LEU A 655 -0.15 -8.74 32.62
CA LEU A 655 1.08 -8.27 33.26
C LEU A 655 1.01 -8.28 34.79
N ASP A 656 0.02 -8.95 35.36
CA ASP A 656 -0.23 -9.09 36.80
C ASP A 656 -0.27 -7.74 37.55
N LYS A 657 -0.95 -6.73 36.96
CA LYS A 657 -1.13 -5.37 37.51
C LYS A 657 -2.53 -5.16 38.10
N GLU A 658 -2.84 -5.90 39.14
CA GLU A 658 -4.19 -5.93 39.77
C GLU A 658 -4.76 -4.54 40.17
N PRO A 659 -4.00 -3.57 40.71
CA PRO A 659 -4.56 -2.25 41.00
C PRO A 659 -4.99 -1.50 39.73
N VAL A 660 -4.22 -1.64 38.65
CA VAL A 660 -4.50 -1.01 37.35
C VAL A 660 -5.70 -1.69 36.69
N TYR A 661 -5.78 -3.02 36.81
CA TYR A 661 -6.93 -3.81 36.38
C TYR A 661 -8.24 -3.26 36.95
N ASN A 662 -8.34 -3.16 38.28
CA ASN A 662 -9.55 -2.71 38.96
C ASN A 662 -9.92 -1.25 38.61
N ARG A 663 -8.92 -0.37 38.46
CA ARG A 663 -9.14 1.04 38.05
C ARG A 663 -9.79 1.14 36.67
N TYR A 664 -9.24 0.45 35.67
CA TYR A 664 -9.77 0.54 34.31
C TYR A 664 -11.08 -0.24 34.14
N ARG A 665 -11.34 -1.29 34.94
CA ARG A 665 -12.66 -1.94 34.99
C ARG A 665 -13.74 -0.97 35.50
N ASP A 666 -13.51 -0.31 36.63
CA ASP A 666 -14.45 0.71 37.16
C ASP A 666 -14.70 1.83 36.14
N LEU A 667 -13.64 2.31 35.49
CA LEU A 667 -13.73 3.34 34.47
C LEU A 667 -14.57 2.88 33.27
N LEU A 668 -14.42 1.63 32.84
CA LEU A 668 -15.23 1.07 31.76
C LEU A 668 -16.71 1.00 32.15
N ASP A 669 -17.03 0.57 33.37
CA ASP A 669 -18.42 0.45 33.83
C ASP A 669 -19.13 1.82 33.82
N ARG A 670 -18.46 2.85 34.35
CA ARG A 670 -18.98 4.23 34.36
C ARG A 670 -19.08 4.80 32.94
N GLY A 671 -18.00 4.71 32.17
CA GLY A 671 -17.92 5.23 30.81
C GLY A 671 -18.91 4.57 29.85
N SER A 672 -19.12 3.25 29.94
CA SER A 672 -20.09 2.53 29.11
C SER A 672 -21.52 2.95 29.43
N SER A 673 -21.81 3.17 30.72
CA SER A 673 -23.11 3.70 31.16
C SER A 673 -23.36 5.12 30.65
N ALA A 674 -22.34 5.98 30.69
CA ALA A 674 -22.40 7.34 30.15
C ALA A 674 -22.58 7.35 28.62
N PHE A 675 -21.80 6.55 27.91
CA PHE A 675 -21.84 6.44 26.45
C PHE A 675 -23.23 6.03 25.96
N ASP A 676 -23.81 5.03 26.61
CA ASP A 676 -25.16 4.58 26.30
C ASP A 676 -26.21 5.66 26.58
N ARG A 677 -26.18 6.25 27.79
CA ARG A 677 -27.12 7.30 28.19
C ARG A 677 -27.10 8.52 27.26
N LEU A 678 -25.92 8.92 26.80
CA LEU A 678 -25.73 10.17 26.06
C LEU A 678 -25.90 10.01 24.55
N LEU A 679 -25.57 8.84 23.98
CA LEU A 679 -25.48 8.67 22.53
C LEU A 679 -26.48 7.67 21.96
N TRP A 680 -26.94 6.67 22.72
CA TRP A 680 -27.86 5.66 22.20
C TRP A 680 -29.28 6.24 22.03
N ASN A 681 -29.77 6.27 20.79
CA ASN A 681 -31.10 6.83 20.47
C ASN A 681 -32.20 5.76 20.29
N GLY A 682 -31.88 4.48 20.52
CA GLY A 682 -32.79 3.34 20.31
C GLY A 682 -32.55 2.56 19.01
N GLN A 683 -31.83 3.14 18.04
CA GLN A 683 -31.48 2.52 16.77
C GLN A 683 -29.96 2.49 16.53
N TYR A 684 -29.30 3.60 16.76
CA TYR A 684 -27.86 3.77 16.54
C TYR A 684 -27.28 4.74 17.57
N TYR A 685 -25.96 4.93 17.55
CA TYR A 685 -25.30 5.94 18.39
C TYR A 685 -25.23 7.27 17.62
N ASN A 686 -25.77 8.32 18.22
CA ASN A 686 -25.67 9.68 17.71
C ASN A 686 -24.20 10.06 17.46
N TYR A 687 -23.95 10.87 16.43
CA TYR A 687 -22.62 11.36 16.08
C TYR A 687 -21.92 12.03 17.28
N ASP A 688 -22.62 12.95 17.96
CA ASP A 688 -22.16 13.55 19.21
C ASP A 688 -23.34 13.87 20.16
N SER A 689 -23.01 14.24 21.40
CA SER A 689 -24.00 14.56 22.44
C SER A 689 -24.36 16.05 22.49
N SER A 690 -23.99 16.84 21.49
CA SER A 690 -24.10 18.31 21.55
C SER A 690 -25.53 18.84 21.47
N GLY A 691 -26.49 18.00 21.05
CA GLY A 691 -27.88 18.39 20.79
C GLY A 691 -28.04 19.35 19.60
N ARG A 692 -26.97 19.60 18.82
CA ARG A 692 -27.01 20.43 17.61
C ARG A 692 -27.75 19.72 16.48
N VAL A 693 -28.09 20.47 15.43
CA VAL A 693 -28.85 19.97 14.27
C VAL A 693 -28.25 18.68 13.69
N PHE A 694 -26.93 18.58 13.63
CA PHE A 694 -26.22 17.44 13.05
C PHE A 694 -25.81 16.33 14.07
N SER A 695 -26.13 16.51 15.35
CA SER A 695 -25.75 15.55 16.41
C SER A 695 -26.31 14.14 16.22
N ASN A 696 -27.49 14.03 15.58
CA ASN A 696 -28.14 12.75 15.30
C ASN A 696 -27.76 12.13 13.95
N SER A 697 -26.74 12.64 13.25
CA SER A 697 -26.25 12.02 12.01
C SER A 697 -25.74 10.59 12.25
N VAL A 698 -25.99 9.71 11.30
CA VAL A 698 -25.49 8.33 11.28
C VAL A 698 -24.09 8.34 10.69
N MET A 699 -23.08 8.21 11.56
CA MET A 699 -21.69 8.10 11.14
C MET A 699 -21.37 6.65 10.76
N SER A 700 -20.75 6.46 9.59
CA SER A 700 -20.34 5.13 9.11
C SER A 700 -19.32 4.44 10.02
N ASP A 701 -18.51 5.21 10.74
CA ASP A 701 -17.44 4.72 11.62
C ASP A 701 -17.80 4.76 13.11
N GLN A 702 -19.09 4.89 13.45
CA GLN A 702 -19.55 4.99 14.86
C GLN A 702 -19.23 3.74 15.71
N CYS A 703 -18.85 2.61 15.08
CA CYS A 703 -18.49 1.36 15.74
C CYS A 703 -16.97 1.04 15.67
N ALA A 704 -16.11 2.03 15.38
CA ALA A 704 -14.65 1.82 15.26
C ALA A 704 -14.01 1.19 16.50
N GLY A 705 -14.48 1.54 17.71
CA GLY A 705 -13.99 0.92 18.95
C GLY A 705 -14.30 -0.58 19.03
N GLN A 706 -15.55 -0.95 18.72
CA GLN A 706 -15.98 -2.35 18.70
C GLN A 706 -15.25 -3.16 17.62
N TRP A 707 -15.08 -2.57 16.43
CA TRP A 707 -14.28 -3.17 15.35
C TRP A 707 -12.91 -3.60 15.85
N PHE A 708 -12.21 -2.70 16.54
CA PHE A 708 -10.85 -2.95 16.97
C PHE A 708 -10.75 -3.95 18.13
N LEU A 709 -11.77 -4.00 19.00
CA LEU A 709 -11.87 -5.05 20.02
C LEU A 709 -11.98 -6.44 19.36
N ARG A 710 -12.89 -6.60 18.39
CA ARG A 710 -13.05 -7.86 17.64
C ARG A 710 -11.76 -8.25 16.91
N ALA A 711 -11.14 -7.31 16.22
CA ALA A 711 -9.85 -7.50 15.56
C ALA A 711 -8.73 -7.95 16.53
N SER A 712 -8.86 -7.62 17.81
CA SER A 712 -7.90 -7.98 18.87
C SER A 712 -8.29 -9.22 19.67
N GLY A 713 -9.30 -9.98 19.21
CA GLY A 713 -9.81 -11.17 19.91
C GLY A 713 -10.54 -10.84 21.22
N LEU A 714 -11.08 -9.63 21.35
CA LEU A 714 -11.91 -9.15 22.47
C LEU A 714 -13.33 -8.83 21.99
N GLY A 715 -14.17 -8.30 22.88
CA GLY A 715 -15.56 -7.94 22.59
C GLY A 715 -16.59 -8.98 23.04
N GLU A 716 -16.18 -9.98 23.82
CA GLU A 716 -17.03 -11.00 24.46
C GLU A 716 -16.63 -11.20 25.92
N ASP A 717 -17.48 -11.93 26.65
CA ASP A 717 -17.31 -12.28 28.06
C ASP A 717 -17.01 -11.06 28.93
N GLU A 718 -15.98 -11.17 29.78
CA GLU A 718 -15.55 -10.10 30.66
C GLU A 718 -15.05 -8.88 29.87
N PHE A 719 -14.49 -9.07 28.67
CA PHE A 719 -13.89 -8.03 27.83
C PHE A 719 -14.85 -7.46 26.78
N GLN A 720 -16.10 -7.26 27.18
CA GLN A 720 -17.14 -6.67 26.35
C GLN A 720 -17.42 -5.21 26.76
N ALA A 721 -17.00 -4.25 25.94
CA ALA A 721 -17.24 -2.82 26.18
C ALA A 721 -18.61 -2.33 25.68
N PHE A 722 -19.22 -3.04 24.72
CA PHE A 722 -20.46 -2.60 24.06
C PHE A 722 -21.50 -3.72 24.05
N PRO A 723 -22.81 -3.42 24.22
CA PRO A 723 -23.86 -4.42 24.02
C PRO A 723 -23.94 -4.88 22.56
N VAL A 724 -23.70 -6.17 22.30
CA VAL A 724 -23.68 -6.76 20.94
C VAL A 724 -24.95 -6.45 20.13
N GLU A 725 -26.12 -6.52 20.77
CA GLU A 725 -27.40 -6.21 20.12
C GLU A 725 -27.51 -4.75 19.64
N LYS A 726 -26.92 -3.80 20.38
CA LYS A 726 -26.90 -2.39 19.99
C LYS A 726 -25.92 -2.14 18.86
N VAL A 727 -24.75 -2.78 18.89
CA VAL A 727 -23.77 -2.76 17.81
C VAL A 727 -24.39 -3.28 16.51
N ARG A 728 -25.00 -4.47 16.53
CA ARG A 728 -25.64 -5.06 15.34
C ARG A 728 -26.74 -4.17 14.78
N ARG A 729 -27.55 -3.56 15.66
CA ARG A 729 -28.59 -2.63 15.24
C ARG A 729 -27.99 -1.37 14.59
N ALA A 730 -26.96 -0.78 15.18
CA ALA A 730 -26.27 0.37 14.61
C ALA A 730 -25.65 0.04 13.24
N LEU A 731 -24.96 -1.10 13.11
CA LEU A 731 -24.39 -1.56 11.83
C LEU A 731 -25.46 -1.78 10.77
N LYS A 732 -26.61 -2.36 11.14
CA LYS A 732 -27.76 -2.50 10.24
C LYS A 732 -28.29 -1.14 9.79
N THR A 733 -28.41 -0.17 10.69
CA THR A 733 -28.80 1.20 10.33
C THR A 733 -27.79 1.86 9.38
N ILE A 734 -26.49 1.70 9.62
CA ILE A 734 -25.43 2.19 8.72
C ILE A 734 -25.57 1.56 7.32
N TYR A 735 -25.80 0.26 7.25
CA TYR A 735 -26.00 -0.43 5.98
C TYR A 735 -27.25 0.10 5.25
N GLU A 736 -28.39 0.21 5.93
CA GLU A 736 -29.64 0.67 5.34
C GLU A 736 -29.56 2.13 4.86
N LEU A 737 -28.86 3.00 5.60
CA LEU A 737 -28.75 4.43 5.32
C LEU A 737 -27.50 4.77 4.51
N ASN A 738 -26.33 4.69 5.14
CA ASN A 738 -25.06 5.15 4.57
C ASN A 738 -24.62 4.37 3.33
N VAL A 739 -25.07 3.11 3.17
CA VAL A 739 -24.75 2.27 2.01
C VAL A 739 -25.92 2.22 1.05
N MET A 740 -27.06 1.65 1.44
CA MET A 740 -28.15 1.34 0.50
C MET A 740 -28.87 2.58 -0.02
N GLN A 741 -29.01 3.64 0.78
CA GLN A 741 -29.59 4.92 0.33
C GLN A 741 -28.56 5.84 -0.34
N PHE A 742 -27.26 5.51 -0.28
CA PHE A 742 -26.22 6.24 -0.99
C PHE A 742 -25.90 5.57 -2.33
N ALA A 743 -26.37 6.16 -3.43
CA ALA A 743 -26.20 5.63 -4.79
C ALA A 743 -26.59 4.14 -4.93
N GLY A 744 -27.62 3.69 -4.20
CA GLY A 744 -28.11 2.32 -4.23
C GLY A 744 -27.09 1.25 -3.78
N GLY A 745 -26.17 1.59 -2.88
CA GLY A 745 -25.11 0.70 -2.41
C GLY A 745 -24.00 0.45 -3.44
N GLN A 746 -23.96 1.20 -4.54
CA GLN A 746 -22.99 1.01 -5.63
C GLN A 746 -21.70 1.83 -5.45
N MET A 747 -21.58 2.59 -4.35
CA MET A 747 -20.47 3.51 -4.12
C MET A 747 -19.82 3.37 -2.74
N GLY A 748 -20.12 2.32 -1.96
CA GLY A 748 -19.64 2.17 -0.60
C GLY A 748 -20.52 2.89 0.42
N ALA A 749 -19.96 3.25 1.59
CA ALA A 749 -20.66 3.96 2.65
C ALA A 749 -20.26 5.44 2.69
N VAL A 750 -21.22 6.35 2.60
CA VAL A 750 -20.97 7.78 2.86
C VAL A 750 -20.71 8.00 4.35
N ASN A 751 -19.79 8.91 4.69
CA ASN A 751 -19.32 9.11 6.06
C ASN A 751 -20.46 9.49 7.02
N GLY A 752 -21.28 10.47 6.65
CA GLY A 752 -22.43 10.93 7.42
C GLY A 752 -23.72 10.86 6.61
N MET A 753 -24.76 10.25 7.19
CA MET A 753 -26.10 10.23 6.63
C MET A 753 -27.09 10.78 7.65
N ARG A 754 -28.03 11.60 7.22
CA ARG A 754 -29.14 12.07 8.07
C ARG A 754 -30.15 10.93 8.26
N PRO A 755 -30.86 10.87 9.40
CA PRO A 755 -31.88 9.83 9.63
C PRO A 755 -32.99 9.83 8.58
N GLU A 756 -33.19 10.95 7.88
CA GLU A 756 -34.15 11.07 6.77
C GLU A 756 -33.64 10.47 5.43
N GLY A 757 -32.41 9.94 5.38
CA GLY A 757 -31.87 9.30 4.17
C GLY A 757 -31.13 10.24 3.21
N VAL A 758 -30.72 11.41 3.68
CA VAL A 758 -30.00 12.43 2.89
C VAL A 758 -28.57 12.56 3.40
N PRO A 759 -27.53 12.62 2.54
CA PRO A 759 -26.15 12.78 3.00
C PRO A 759 -25.98 14.00 3.90
N ASP A 760 -25.20 13.84 4.96
CA ASP A 760 -24.85 14.94 5.86
C ASP A 760 -23.95 15.94 5.12
N SER A 761 -24.35 17.21 5.12
CA SER A 761 -23.62 18.30 4.46
C SER A 761 -23.00 19.31 5.44
N SER A 762 -22.83 18.93 6.70
CA SER A 762 -22.23 19.77 7.75
C SER A 762 -20.72 19.95 7.56
N SER A 763 -20.06 19.01 6.89
CA SER A 763 -18.65 19.07 6.55
C SER A 763 -18.41 18.62 5.11
N VAL A 764 -17.27 19.01 4.55
CA VAL A 764 -16.76 18.42 3.30
C VAL A 764 -16.42 16.94 3.46
N GLN A 765 -16.18 16.48 4.69
CA GLN A 765 -15.89 15.08 4.97
C GLN A 765 -17.15 14.26 5.23
N SER A 766 -18.27 14.88 5.59
CA SER A 766 -19.49 14.14 5.92
C SER A 766 -20.18 13.58 4.68
N ASP A 767 -20.04 14.22 3.50
CA ASP A 767 -20.58 13.74 2.22
C ASP A 767 -19.57 12.95 1.35
N GLU A 768 -18.40 12.64 1.91
CA GLU A 768 -17.38 11.80 1.30
C GLU A 768 -17.60 10.31 1.59
N VAL A 769 -17.13 9.46 0.68
CA VAL A 769 -16.88 8.03 0.94
C VAL A 769 -15.39 7.86 1.16
N TRP A 770 -14.98 7.46 2.36
CA TRP A 770 -13.58 7.14 2.64
C TRP A 770 -13.32 5.65 2.41
N VAL A 771 -12.49 5.33 1.42
CA VAL A 771 -12.28 3.94 0.96
C VAL A 771 -11.84 3.04 2.12
N GLY A 772 -10.89 3.51 2.94
CA GLY A 772 -10.41 2.74 4.06
C GLY A 772 -11.39 2.59 5.22
N VAL A 773 -12.29 3.57 5.42
CA VAL A 773 -13.38 3.46 6.42
C VAL A 773 -14.40 2.44 5.95
N VAL A 774 -14.74 2.43 4.65
CA VAL A 774 -15.66 1.43 4.07
C VAL A 774 -15.14 0.00 4.30
N TYR A 775 -13.84 -0.25 4.07
CA TYR A 775 -13.27 -1.58 4.33
C TYR A 775 -13.20 -1.92 5.83
N GLY A 776 -12.90 -0.95 6.70
CA GLY A 776 -12.99 -1.15 8.16
C GLY A 776 -14.41 -1.45 8.65
N LEU A 777 -15.41 -0.72 8.15
CA LEU A 777 -16.83 -0.97 8.40
C LEU A 777 -17.24 -2.36 7.92
N ALA A 778 -16.83 -2.74 6.71
CA ALA A 778 -17.10 -4.08 6.18
C ALA A 778 -16.48 -5.18 7.07
N ALA A 779 -15.25 -4.99 7.57
CA ALA A 779 -14.63 -5.91 8.52
C ALA A 779 -15.44 -6.00 9.82
N THR A 780 -15.93 -4.87 10.32
CA THR A 780 -16.80 -4.80 11.51
C THR A 780 -18.10 -5.59 11.31
N MET A 781 -18.77 -5.41 10.17
CA MET A 781 -19.96 -6.17 9.81
C MET A 781 -19.68 -7.67 9.78
N ILE A 782 -18.54 -8.09 9.19
CA ILE A 782 -18.14 -9.50 9.12
C ILE A 782 -17.90 -10.09 10.52
N HIS A 783 -17.18 -9.38 11.40
CA HIS A 783 -16.95 -9.82 12.78
C HIS A 783 -18.26 -10.01 13.57
N GLU A 784 -19.28 -9.19 13.30
CA GLU A 784 -20.58 -9.26 13.98
C GLU A 784 -21.59 -10.20 13.30
N GLY A 785 -21.17 -10.93 12.25
CA GLY A 785 -21.96 -11.96 11.56
C GLY A 785 -22.63 -11.50 10.26
N MET A 786 -22.57 -10.22 9.91
CA MET A 786 -23.21 -9.58 8.76
C MET A 786 -22.35 -9.68 7.48
N LEU A 787 -22.08 -10.90 7.03
CA LEU A 787 -21.15 -11.17 5.92
C LEU A 787 -21.63 -10.56 4.60
N GLU A 788 -22.91 -10.72 4.27
CA GLU A 788 -23.45 -10.23 3.00
C GLU A 788 -23.43 -8.70 2.94
N GLU A 789 -23.83 -8.04 4.01
CA GLU A 789 -23.80 -6.58 4.14
C GLU A 789 -22.37 -6.04 4.08
N GLY A 790 -21.43 -6.69 4.78
CA GLY A 790 -20.02 -6.32 4.76
C GLY A 790 -19.42 -6.43 3.35
N LEU A 791 -19.61 -7.57 2.67
CA LEU A 791 -19.15 -7.77 1.30
C LEU A 791 -19.82 -6.78 0.33
N LYS A 792 -21.13 -6.53 0.48
CA LYS A 792 -21.86 -5.60 -0.40
C LYS A 792 -21.36 -4.17 -0.26
N THR A 793 -21.10 -3.74 0.96
CA THR A 793 -20.56 -2.42 1.30
C THR A 793 -19.19 -2.20 0.64
N ALA A 794 -18.29 -3.17 0.76
CA ALA A 794 -16.97 -3.10 0.15
C ALA A 794 -16.99 -3.24 -1.40
N GLU A 795 -17.90 -4.06 -1.95
CA GLU A 795 -18.03 -4.26 -3.39
C GLU A 795 -18.33 -2.94 -4.13
N GLY A 796 -19.29 -2.14 -3.61
CA GLY A 796 -19.65 -0.85 -4.21
C GLY A 796 -18.46 0.10 -4.31
N CYS A 797 -17.59 0.08 -3.31
CA CYS A 797 -16.36 0.87 -3.30
C CYS A 797 -15.35 0.37 -4.33
N TYR A 798 -15.05 -0.93 -4.35
CA TYR A 798 -14.12 -1.52 -5.32
C TYR A 798 -14.54 -1.24 -6.76
N ARG A 799 -15.80 -1.53 -7.11
CA ARG A 799 -16.31 -1.34 -8.48
C ARG A 799 -16.25 0.13 -8.91
N THR A 800 -16.54 1.04 -7.98
CA THR A 800 -16.41 2.47 -8.23
C THR A 800 -14.95 2.85 -8.52
N VAL A 801 -14.02 2.56 -7.61
CA VAL A 801 -12.60 2.95 -7.73
C VAL A 801 -11.91 2.26 -8.91
N TRP A 802 -11.99 0.93 -8.99
CA TRP A 802 -11.16 0.13 -9.90
C TRP A 802 -11.79 -0.04 -11.29
N GLU A 803 -13.11 -0.25 -11.37
CA GLU A 803 -13.78 -0.59 -12.63
C GLU A 803 -14.38 0.62 -13.36
N ARG A 804 -14.99 1.56 -12.63
CA ARG A 804 -15.67 2.73 -13.22
C ARG A 804 -14.76 3.95 -13.37
N LEU A 805 -14.05 4.30 -12.30
CA LEU A 805 -13.27 5.55 -12.21
C LEU A 805 -11.82 5.41 -12.67
N GLY A 806 -11.32 4.19 -12.90
CA GLY A 806 -9.95 3.96 -13.37
C GLY A 806 -8.87 4.42 -12.40
N MET A 807 -9.14 4.28 -11.09
CA MET A 807 -8.24 4.64 -10.00
C MET A 807 -7.40 3.45 -9.50
N ALA A 808 -7.31 2.37 -10.29
CA ALA A 808 -6.41 1.24 -10.01
C ALA A 808 -4.97 1.72 -9.76
N PHE A 809 -4.34 1.22 -8.69
CA PHE A 809 -2.99 1.61 -8.24
C PHE A 809 -2.82 3.11 -7.93
N GLN A 810 -3.92 3.79 -7.64
CA GLN A 810 -3.97 5.17 -7.14
C GLN A 810 -5.22 5.39 -6.28
N THR A 811 -5.67 4.34 -5.58
CA THR A 811 -6.87 4.35 -4.73
C THR A 811 -6.84 5.57 -3.82
N PRO A 812 -7.88 6.44 -3.86
CA PRO A 812 -7.85 7.68 -3.11
C PRO A 812 -8.21 7.46 -1.63
N GLU A 813 -8.00 8.48 -0.81
CA GLU A 813 -8.66 8.57 0.50
C GLU A 813 -10.17 8.59 0.30
N ALA A 814 -10.66 9.55 -0.50
CA ALA A 814 -12.07 9.83 -0.60
C ALA A 814 -12.57 10.15 -2.01
N TYR A 815 -13.87 9.94 -2.21
CA TYR A 815 -14.62 10.43 -3.36
C TYR A 815 -16.08 10.72 -2.99
N CYS A 816 -16.75 11.57 -3.77
CA CYS A 816 -18.15 11.97 -3.51
C CYS A 816 -19.07 11.59 -4.68
N GLU A 817 -20.39 11.65 -4.52
CA GLU A 817 -21.30 11.50 -5.67
C GLU A 817 -21.13 12.61 -6.72
N LYS A 818 -20.71 13.80 -6.28
CA LYS A 818 -20.53 15.03 -7.09
C LYS A 818 -19.36 14.98 -8.10
N GLY A 819 -18.77 13.82 -8.37
CA GLY A 819 -17.70 13.66 -9.36
C GLY A 819 -16.33 14.21 -8.93
N ILE A 820 -16.11 14.30 -7.62
CA ILE A 820 -14.87 14.79 -6.99
C ILE A 820 -14.14 13.64 -6.30
N PHE A 821 -12.82 13.74 -6.18
CA PHE A 821 -11.97 12.87 -5.36
C PHE A 821 -10.99 13.70 -4.50
N ARG A 822 -10.44 13.09 -3.46
CA ARG A 822 -9.42 13.68 -2.59
C ARG A 822 -8.31 12.68 -2.27
N SER A 823 -7.07 13.14 -2.40
CA SER A 823 -5.82 12.43 -2.07
C SER A 823 -5.66 11.09 -2.78
N LEU A 824 -5.08 11.09 -3.98
CA LEU A 824 -4.77 9.87 -4.73
C LEU A 824 -3.65 9.05 -4.10
N ALA A 825 -3.71 7.74 -4.34
CA ALA A 825 -2.77 6.74 -3.83
C ALA A 825 -2.55 6.92 -2.33
N TYR A 826 -3.47 6.37 -1.55
CA TYR A 826 -3.58 6.63 -0.12
C TYR A 826 -3.39 5.36 0.71
N MET A 827 -2.98 5.50 1.97
CA MET A 827 -2.64 4.36 2.82
C MET A 827 -3.86 3.65 3.43
N ARG A 828 -4.92 4.40 3.76
CA ARG A 828 -6.12 3.90 4.47
C ARG A 828 -6.80 2.69 3.80
N PRO A 829 -6.89 2.60 2.44
CA PRO A 829 -7.43 1.43 1.73
C PRO A 829 -6.79 0.08 2.05
N LEU A 830 -5.57 0.04 2.62
CA LEU A 830 -4.94 -1.20 3.09
C LEU A 830 -5.77 -1.92 4.17
N SER A 831 -6.73 -1.23 4.79
CA SER A 831 -7.76 -1.80 5.68
C SER A 831 -8.61 -2.91 5.09
N ILE A 832 -8.58 -3.15 3.77
CA ILE A 832 -9.17 -4.37 3.19
C ILE A 832 -8.60 -5.66 3.84
N TRP A 833 -7.37 -5.60 4.37
CA TRP A 833 -6.78 -6.68 5.16
C TRP A 833 -7.45 -6.92 6.51
N ALA A 834 -8.14 -5.93 7.07
CA ALA A 834 -8.99 -6.14 8.24
C ALA A 834 -10.20 -7.03 7.92
N MET A 835 -10.73 -6.97 6.70
CA MET A 835 -11.77 -7.91 6.27
C MET A 835 -11.23 -9.34 6.21
N GLN A 836 -9.99 -9.52 5.74
CA GLN A 836 -9.37 -10.84 5.70
C GLN A 836 -9.18 -11.39 7.12
N LEU A 837 -8.73 -10.56 8.07
CA LEU A 837 -8.64 -10.95 9.47
C LEU A 837 -10.01 -11.39 10.03
N ALA A 838 -11.07 -10.65 9.74
CA ALA A 838 -12.43 -10.98 10.18
C ALA A 838 -12.94 -12.31 9.59
N LEU A 839 -12.64 -12.57 8.31
CA LEU A 839 -12.98 -13.82 7.63
C LEU A 839 -12.21 -15.01 8.22
N ASP A 840 -10.92 -14.84 8.47
CA ASP A 840 -10.05 -15.88 9.05
C ASP A 840 -10.50 -16.26 10.46
N GLN A 841 -10.83 -15.27 11.30
CA GLN A 841 -11.34 -15.50 12.65
C GLN A 841 -12.69 -16.21 12.64
N ARG A 842 -13.60 -15.84 11.72
CA ARG A 842 -14.89 -16.52 11.56
C ARG A 842 -14.72 -17.98 11.12
N ALA A 843 -13.78 -18.27 10.23
CA ALA A 843 -13.50 -19.63 9.79
C ALA A 843 -12.95 -20.51 10.93
N GLY A 844 -12.28 -19.91 11.92
CA GLY A 844 -11.76 -20.58 13.11
C GLY A 844 -12.79 -20.85 14.23
N GLN A 845 -13.97 -20.24 14.18
CA GLN A 845 -15.05 -20.50 15.14
C GLN A 845 -15.81 -21.79 14.79
N PRO A 846 -16.16 -22.65 15.75
CA PRO A 846 -17.09 -23.76 15.51
C PRO A 846 -18.38 -23.18 14.93
N ARG A 847 -18.88 -23.73 13.82
CA ARG A 847 -20.21 -23.38 13.31
C ARG A 847 -21.24 -23.92 14.30
N ASP A 848 -21.58 -23.13 15.31
CA ASP A 848 -22.75 -23.42 16.12
C ASP A 848 -23.98 -23.37 15.20
N SER A 849 -24.85 -24.35 15.41
CA SER A 849 -25.87 -24.83 14.48
C SER A 849 -26.89 -23.76 14.05
N GLU A 850 -26.73 -23.20 12.87
CA GLU A 850 -27.84 -22.69 12.05
C GLU A 850 -28.62 -23.88 11.48
N SER A 851 -29.39 -24.58 12.32
CA SER A 851 -30.42 -25.54 11.88
C SER A 851 -31.61 -25.66 12.84
N GLN A 852 -31.99 -24.56 13.49
CA GLN A 852 -33.27 -24.48 14.21
C GLN A 852 -34.08 -23.24 13.79
N ALA A 853 -34.35 -23.12 12.48
CA ALA A 853 -35.38 -22.23 11.97
C ALA A 853 -35.88 -22.65 10.57
N ALA A 854 -36.06 -23.95 10.32
CA ALA A 854 -36.87 -24.42 9.19
C ALA A 854 -37.21 -25.91 9.37
N GLY A 855 -38.49 -26.26 9.52
CA GLY A 855 -38.98 -27.64 9.38
C GLY A 855 -39.66 -28.24 10.61
N GLN A 856 -40.77 -27.66 11.06
CA GLN A 856 -41.87 -28.46 11.63
C GLN A 856 -42.87 -28.69 10.50
N ASP A 857 -42.88 -29.91 9.96
CA ASP A 857 -44.06 -30.65 9.46
C ASP A 857 -43.62 -31.75 8.48
N ALA A 858 -43.61 -33.00 8.97
CA ALA A 858 -44.11 -34.20 8.28
C ALA A 858 -43.66 -35.46 9.05
N ALA A 859 -44.63 -36.32 9.32
CA ALA A 859 -44.49 -37.57 10.06
C ALA A 859 -44.14 -38.78 9.16
N GLU A 860 -43.62 -39.83 9.82
CA GLU A 860 -43.54 -41.27 9.45
C GLU A 860 -42.38 -41.79 8.54
N PRO A 861 -42.03 -43.10 8.60
CA PRO A 861 -41.64 -43.88 9.78
C PRO A 861 -40.33 -44.70 9.56
N ALA A 862 -39.94 -45.44 10.59
CA ALA A 862 -38.68 -46.17 10.76
C ALA A 862 -38.29 -47.21 9.67
N ALA A 863 -36.99 -47.31 9.39
CA ALA A 863 -36.32 -48.54 8.99
C ALA A 863 -34.85 -48.56 9.45
N ARG A 864 -34.46 -49.66 10.09
CA ARG A 864 -33.10 -50.00 10.54
C ARG A 864 -32.23 -50.42 9.35
N THR A 865 -30.94 -50.05 9.38
CA THR A 865 -29.85 -50.99 9.07
C THR A 865 -28.51 -50.47 9.62
N GLU A 866 -27.74 -51.43 10.14
CA GLU A 866 -26.46 -51.30 10.83
C GLU A 866 -25.27 -51.13 9.87
N GLY A 867 -24.17 -50.59 10.40
CA GLY A 867 -22.81 -51.01 10.06
C GLY A 867 -22.07 -50.16 9.02
N GLU A 868 -21.13 -49.33 9.47
CA GLU A 868 -19.69 -49.62 9.30
C GLU A 868 -18.83 -48.47 9.89
N ALA A 869 -17.85 -48.87 10.70
CA ALA A 869 -16.87 -47.99 11.30
C ALA A 869 -15.75 -47.71 10.30
N VAL A 870 -15.40 -46.43 10.09
CA VAL A 870 -14.15 -46.03 9.45
C VAL A 870 -13.45 -44.99 10.32
N GLN A 871 -12.17 -45.27 10.54
CA GLN A 871 -11.24 -44.62 11.45
C GLN A 871 -11.09 -43.11 11.21
N ALA A 872 -11.10 -42.36 12.32
CA ALA A 872 -10.72 -40.96 12.36
C ALA A 872 -9.21 -40.81 12.07
N VAL A 873 -8.88 -40.03 11.05
CA VAL A 873 -7.53 -39.54 10.74
C VAL A 873 -7.34 -38.21 11.50
N PRO A 874 -6.23 -37.99 12.24
CA PRO A 874 -6.09 -36.82 13.09
C PRO A 874 -5.71 -35.55 12.31
N ARG A 875 -6.19 -34.44 12.89
CA ARG A 875 -6.03 -33.02 12.58
C ARG A 875 -4.63 -32.62 12.08
N THR A 876 -4.58 -31.87 10.98
CA THR A 876 -3.43 -31.04 10.57
C THR A 876 -3.34 -29.78 11.43
N GLN A 877 -2.19 -29.59 12.07
CA GLN A 877 -1.86 -28.47 12.96
C GLN A 877 -1.71 -27.15 12.20
N ALA A 878 -2.18 -26.09 12.85
CA ALA A 878 -1.78 -24.72 12.60
C ALA A 878 -0.26 -24.56 12.78
N PHE A 879 0.36 -23.77 11.92
CA PHE A 879 1.80 -23.48 11.97
C PHE A 879 2.16 -22.77 13.29
N SER A 880 2.85 -23.48 14.18
CA SER A 880 3.66 -22.87 15.24
C SER A 880 5.08 -22.61 14.72
N PRO A 881 5.71 -21.47 15.01
CA PRO A 881 7.04 -21.15 14.52
C PRO A 881 8.12 -21.59 15.52
N GLU A 882 8.39 -22.89 15.65
CA GLU A 882 9.61 -23.36 16.33
C GLU A 882 10.16 -24.63 15.68
N THR A 883 11.49 -24.71 15.63
CA THR A 883 12.36 -25.81 15.16
C THR A 883 12.82 -25.77 13.69
N VAL A 884 13.87 -24.99 13.43
CA VAL A 884 15.01 -25.47 12.63
C VAL A 884 16.22 -25.45 13.54
N ILE A 885 16.62 -26.63 14.02
CA ILE A 885 17.81 -26.88 14.83
C ILE A 885 19.02 -27.03 13.90
N ASP A 886 20.04 -26.23 14.19
CA ASP A 886 21.46 -26.57 14.32
C ASP A 886 22.11 -27.47 13.26
N THR A 887 23.08 -26.90 12.54
CA THR A 887 24.31 -27.62 12.16
C THR A 887 25.48 -26.64 12.21
N ALA A 888 26.07 -26.50 13.39
CA ALA A 888 27.46 -26.13 13.55
C ALA A 888 28.36 -27.39 13.68
N GLN A 889 29.63 -27.21 13.25
CA GLN A 889 30.82 -28.08 13.37
C GLN A 889 31.00 -29.13 12.25
N VAL A 890 32.17 -29.28 11.61
CA VAL A 890 33.55 -29.32 12.15
C VAL A 890 34.57 -28.89 11.07
N VAL A 891 35.54 -28.01 11.39
CA VAL A 891 37.00 -28.25 11.26
C VAL A 891 37.74 -27.40 12.31
N GLN A 892 38.55 -28.07 13.14
CA GLN A 892 39.43 -27.56 14.19
C GLN A 892 40.90 -27.49 13.71
N CYS A 893 41.74 -26.78 14.49
CA CYS A 893 43.21 -26.63 14.47
C CYS A 893 43.77 -25.51 13.54
N GLN A 894 44.60 -24.55 13.97
CA GLN A 894 45.65 -24.55 15.01
C GLN A 894 45.79 -23.20 15.76
N ARG A 895 46.30 -23.26 17.00
CA ARG A 895 46.81 -22.17 17.85
C ARG A 895 48.30 -21.90 17.57
N ALA A 896 48.74 -20.63 17.70
CA ALA A 896 49.99 -20.15 18.32
C ALA A 896 50.01 -18.60 18.21
N SER A 897 49.70 -17.85 19.27
CA SER A 897 50.62 -17.25 20.25
C SER A 897 51.55 -16.16 19.67
N GLU A 898 51.37 -14.91 20.10
CA GLU A 898 52.43 -14.06 20.69
C GLU A 898 51.84 -12.74 21.23
N GLN A 899 51.98 -12.55 22.54
CA GLN A 899 51.94 -11.26 23.23
C GLN A 899 53.37 -10.76 23.39
N ASP A 900 53.59 -9.45 23.30
CA ASP A 900 54.13 -8.60 24.38
C ASP A 900 54.75 -7.30 23.82
N PRO A 901 54.93 -6.24 24.64
CA PRO A 901 54.31 -5.95 25.93
C PRO A 901 53.33 -4.76 25.91
#